data_AF-A0A955X4Q6-F1
#
_entry.id   AF-A0A955X4Q6-F1
#
_cell.length_a   1.000
_cell.length_b   1.000
_cell.length_c   1.000
_cell.angle_alpha   90.00
_cell.angle_beta   90.00
_cell.angle_gamma   90.00
#
_symmetry.space_group_name_H-M   'P 1'
#
loop_
_entity.id
_entity.type
_entity.pdbx_description
1 polymer ?
#
loop_
_entity_poly.entity_id
_entity_poly.type
_entity_poly.pdbx_seq_one_letter_code
_entity_poly.pdbx_strand_id
1 'polypeptide(L)'
;MPAKYSSQKHYWRDTAHTAYIDSAVLHGYGTSTDDAENLAVSGAPAYSPWEHIDVKQLIGLLGFTASAIFLTACSGESQVECTGAEQLCGTSCVLVASDPRHCGGCNQACDTGEVCSAGACVLACGAGQTDCDGACVDLQADGAHCGACGTACALGEVCSSGTCALSCPTGQEACGTGCFDTQTAPNHCGACGTACGTGEVCVAGACTATCPTDQTACEGQCFDTRTARLHCGACGTACDPGESCSGGSCVVECATGLTDCGGSCRDTAVDRANCGGCGTTCAVGEACLQGACTLVCGAGQSVCNGSCTDTATSEANCGACGTTCGGNERCVAGQCTLTCAGATPDVCNGSCTNLASDPANCGACGAPCGADLVCSAGACVSQCQAGLTACGGACVSTANNPLHCGGCGVVCTAGANAAAVCVAGACNAVCEPGVGDCDQDLTSPNSNGCETDLTSSAGACGACGVSCQPANGTGVCAAGQCGLGQCDVGFDDCDSALANGCEAELATDDLNCGACNVACGVGTACQGGACVALPPTGEDCSTAIPLLPGTNSYPHEAVVNDYMPTINAFSCWVTYNVDGGDVVFRYTATATGAVSVTLQKPGSQRYNIAAVPTSCGLLRPELACFSEFTATSMSIEFGVQGGQDYFVYVMDTTSGTSPLPNPLVLTVTENLCTGSTLPAVVTSVTPAQGRTTTNVAPAFQFTFSRPVRDYQGVITLTGDKGTRYDYDLALAPTEVVFSNGDDVMNINAGVFLPNEVVSVTWSNLVDDTCGMPIAPPQGYSVNIFDAPCVPGLFGMIGTNVSVIPTGHGTSFTEYYAAADRDPNGWVYSGGTTQLFRYSKAGGVWQDVEDPTLAGPITPLGYAMLIDGDNIYVMDDSTATTLPVTGRLTRLSVDRGATFQQVDMATWPTTAPQDDFRGLTSYGGRIYMITQEGTSTVPTEIWSIDPSAATLPDTAVLEGSFLGYYNCAGLAMDATYYYTLCTSPTPDKVIRVNRLTMAVDVLSTAFDLISTAGVIYAPDVNNDGDADFLYAQSWYEEGYYICNPTTATPYSSSHFRFNTGASSQYGMGFDPVSNTLWMVDDGSRDLIRVQ
;
A
#
# COMPACT_ATOMS: atom_id res chain seq x y z
N MET A 1 55.01 -32.48 -2.72
CA MET A 1 56.01 -31.45 -3.13
C MET A 1 55.28 -30.36 -3.91
N PRO A 2 55.78 -29.10 -3.98
CA PRO A 2 54.87 -27.95 -3.93
C PRO A 2 54.91 -26.93 -5.10
N ALA A 3 53.77 -26.28 -5.33
CA ALA A 3 53.62 -24.88 -5.75
C ALA A 3 52.27 -24.37 -5.17
N LYS A 4 52.15 -23.31 -4.35
CA LYS A 4 52.57 -21.88 -4.43
C LYS A 4 51.58 -21.04 -5.26
N TYR A 5 51.01 -19.92 -4.79
CA TYR A 5 51.04 -19.20 -3.49
C TYR A 5 49.58 -19.06 -2.94
N SER A 6 49.24 -18.96 -1.65
CA SER A 6 49.74 -18.14 -0.51
C SER A 6 49.39 -16.64 -0.60
N SER A 7 48.94 -15.92 0.45
CA SER A 7 48.44 -16.24 1.82
C SER A 7 48.00 -14.90 2.51
N GLN A 8 47.27 -14.76 3.64
CA GLN A 8 46.59 -15.70 4.56
C GLN A 8 45.78 -14.98 5.68
N LYS A 9 45.06 -15.79 6.50
CA LYS A 9 44.67 -15.62 7.95
C LYS A 9 43.35 -14.89 8.26
N HIS A 10 42.50 -15.33 9.22
CA HIS A 10 42.29 -16.58 10.02
C HIS A 10 41.01 -16.34 10.90
N TYR A 11 40.38 -17.20 11.73
CA TYR A 11 40.10 -18.66 11.88
C TYR A 11 39.30 -18.82 13.21
N TRP A 12 38.39 -19.79 13.46
CA TRP A 12 37.67 -20.73 12.59
C TRP A 12 36.57 -21.49 13.41
N ARG A 13 35.67 -22.19 12.69
CA ARG A 13 35.20 -23.60 12.82
C ARG A 13 35.56 -24.45 14.09
N ASP A 14 34.88 -25.57 14.42
CA ASP A 14 33.95 -26.45 13.66
C ASP A 14 32.98 -27.28 14.55
N THR A 15 31.88 -27.75 13.94
CA THR A 15 31.01 -28.94 14.24
C THR A 15 30.81 -29.52 15.65
N ALA A 16 29.54 -29.76 16.00
CA ALA A 16 29.06 -31.00 16.65
C ALA A 16 27.55 -31.27 16.37
N HIS A 17 27.13 -32.54 16.32
CA HIS A 17 25.70 -32.94 16.27
C HIS A 17 25.09 -32.98 17.67
N THR A 18 23.83 -32.58 17.84
CA THR A 18 22.82 -33.37 18.59
C THR A 18 21.39 -32.88 18.30
N ALA A 19 20.42 -33.77 18.50
CA ALA A 19 18.99 -33.47 18.64
C ALA A 19 18.44 -34.27 19.83
N TYR A 20 17.31 -33.87 20.42
CA TYR A 20 16.25 -34.79 20.89
C TYR A 20 15.00 -34.05 21.44
N ILE A 21 13.85 -34.35 20.84
CA ILE A 21 12.56 -34.75 21.45
C ILE A 21 12.09 -34.05 22.75
N ASP A 22 11.09 -33.17 22.59
CA ASP A 22 9.68 -33.28 23.08
C ASP A 22 9.34 -34.03 24.40
N SER A 23 8.32 -33.55 25.13
CA SER A 23 7.34 -34.41 25.83
C SER A 23 6.21 -33.61 26.51
N ALA A 24 5.01 -34.22 26.51
CA ALA A 24 3.78 -33.63 27.04
C ALA A 24 3.39 -34.14 28.46
N VAL A 25 2.54 -33.34 29.11
CA VAL A 25 1.41 -33.62 30.05
C VAL A 25 1.28 -35.01 30.75
N LEU A 26 0.76 -34.97 31.99
CA LEU A 26 0.06 -36.01 32.82
C LEU A 26 0.77 -36.54 34.10
N HIS A 27 0.12 -36.23 35.23
CA HIS A 27 -0.10 -37.08 36.43
C HIS A 27 1.03 -37.57 37.36
N GLY A 28 0.85 -37.29 38.67
CA GLY A 28 0.97 -38.35 39.70
C GLY A 28 1.56 -37.96 41.08
N TYR A 29 0.71 -37.87 42.11
CA TYR A 29 0.98 -38.05 43.56
C TYR A 29 2.34 -37.54 44.13
N GLY A 30 2.37 -36.44 44.88
CA GLY A 30 2.12 -36.44 46.34
C GLY A 30 3.42 -36.13 47.11
N THR A 31 3.48 -35.64 48.36
CA THR A 31 2.47 -35.41 49.42
C THR A 31 2.89 -34.22 50.32
N SER A 32 2.00 -33.72 51.20
CA SER A 32 2.28 -32.95 52.45
C SER A 32 2.97 -31.56 52.31
N THR A 33 2.65 -30.51 53.09
CA THR A 33 1.67 -30.29 54.19
C THR A 33 1.44 -28.77 54.41
N ASP A 34 0.28 -28.43 54.96
CA ASP A 34 -0.03 -27.32 55.89
C ASP A 34 0.39 -25.86 55.59
N ASP A 35 -0.63 -25.05 55.24
CA ASP A 35 -1.10 -23.81 55.89
C ASP A 35 -0.19 -22.63 56.34
N ALA A 36 -0.83 -21.45 56.30
CA ALA A 36 -0.66 -20.25 57.13
C ALA A 36 0.42 -19.18 56.78
N GLU A 37 -0.08 -18.10 56.17
CA GLU A 37 0.01 -16.69 56.61
C GLU A 37 1.17 -16.15 57.50
N ASN A 38 1.67 -14.97 57.06
CA ASN A 38 1.94 -13.75 57.84
C ASN A 38 3.17 -13.58 58.77
N LEU A 39 3.73 -12.36 58.64
CA LEU A 39 4.44 -11.52 59.63
C LEU A 39 5.77 -11.97 60.30
N ALA A 40 6.83 -11.23 59.92
CA ALA A 40 7.61 -10.32 60.80
C ALA A 40 8.72 -10.82 61.78
N VAL A 41 9.95 -10.34 61.50
CA VAL A 41 10.86 -9.59 62.42
C VAL A 41 11.87 -10.30 63.36
N SER A 42 13.13 -9.82 63.28
CA SER A 42 14.22 -9.68 64.30
C SER A 42 15.38 -10.69 64.47
N GLY A 43 16.60 -10.14 64.62
CA GLY A 43 17.76 -10.64 65.41
C GLY A 43 18.64 -11.76 64.79
N ALA A 44 19.85 -11.57 64.24
CA ALA A 44 21.12 -10.96 64.74
C ALA A 44 21.89 -11.82 65.78
N PRO A 45 23.24 -11.70 65.97
CA PRO A 45 24.27 -10.89 65.25
C PRO A 45 25.57 -11.67 64.86
N ALA A 46 26.52 -11.05 64.11
CA ALA A 46 27.99 -11.06 64.34
C ALA A 46 28.84 -10.46 63.18
N TYR A 47 30.07 -10.02 63.50
CA TYR A 47 31.19 -9.58 62.62
C TYR A 47 31.08 -8.22 61.90
N SER A 48 32.20 -7.79 61.29
CA SER A 48 32.72 -6.39 61.29
C SER A 48 33.86 -6.19 60.26
N PRO A 49 34.44 -4.98 60.04
CA PRO A 49 34.09 -3.63 60.50
C PRO A 49 34.04 -2.58 59.33
N TRP A 50 34.22 -1.29 59.66
CA TRP A 50 34.40 -0.07 58.85
C TRP A 50 33.17 0.84 58.68
N GLU A 51 33.34 2.07 59.15
CA GLU A 51 32.38 3.18 59.15
C GLU A 51 32.83 4.26 58.16
N HIS A 52 31.94 5.18 57.79
CA HIS A 52 32.34 6.54 57.36
C HIS A 52 31.43 7.61 57.97
N ILE A 53 32.03 8.74 58.31
CA ILE A 53 31.47 9.83 59.14
C ILE A 53 31.78 11.18 58.47
N ASP A 54 30.87 12.14 58.59
CA ASP A 54 31.06 13.56 58.22
C ASP A 54 32.19 14.22 59.02
N VAL A 55 33.17 14.84 58.35
CA VAL A 55 34.27 15.57 59.00
C VAL A 55 34.67 16.82 58.21
N LYS A 56 34.64 17.97 58.89
CA LYS A 56 35.24 19.24 58.45
C LYS A 56 36.75 19.33 58.79
N GLN A 57 37.42 20.25 58.09
CA GLN A 57 38.66 20.97 58.46
C GLN A 57 40.06 20.33 58.29
N LEU A 58 40.92 21.16 57.68
CA LEU A 58 42.34 21.44 58.00
C LEU A 58 43.40 20.32 57.87
N ILE A 59 44.20 20.43 56.81
CA ILE A 59 45.63 20.10 56.82
C ILE A 59 46.40 21.41 57.11
N GLY A 60 47.45 21.37 57.93
CA GLY A 60 48.16 22.58 58.37
C GLY A 60 49.68 22.49 58.42
N LEU A 61 50.31 23.51 57.81
CA LEU A 61 51.59 24.14 58.19
C LEU A 61 52.93 23.37 58.07
N LEU A 62 54.00 24.19 58.03
CA LEU A 62 55.44 23.88 57.90
C LEU A 62 55.90 23.48 56.46
N GLY A 63 56.91 24.12 55.85
CA GLY A 63 57.68 25.32 56.24
C GLY A 63 58.93 25.54 55.35
N PHE A 64 59.52 26.75 55.37
CA PHE A 64 60.72 27.20 54.61
C PHE A 64 60.52 27.30 53.06
N THR A 65 61.18 28.18 52.28
CA THR A 65 62.19 29.22 52.57
C THR A 65 62.10 30.43 51.61
N ALA A 66 62.23 31.64 52.17
CA ALA A 66 62.89 32.86 51.64
C ALA A 66 62.91 33.24 50.13
N SER A 67 62.47 34.49 49.87
CA SER A 67 62.93 35.44 48.81
C SER A 67 62.43 35.20 47.37
N ALA A 68 62.22 36.24 46.51
CA ALA A 68 62.65 37.64 46.59
C ALA A 68 61.76 38.65 45.78
N ILE A 69 62.02 39.95 45.98
CA ILE A 69 61.81 41.10 45.05
C ILE A 69 60.35 41.60 44.78
N PHE A 70 59.92 42.51 45.65
CA PHE A 70 59.56 43.93 45.39
C PHE A 70 59.24 44.49 43.97
N LEU A 71 58.36 45.51 43.99
CA LEU A 71 58.28 46.73 43.13
C LEU A 71 57.52 46.70 41.77
N THR A 72 56.20 46.94 41.90
CA THR A 72 55.40 47.98 41.19
C THR A 72 55.19 47.99 39.66
N ALA A 73 53.91 47.92 39.28
CA ALA A 73 53.25 48.92 38.44
C ALA A 73 51.82 49.18 39.02
N CYS A 74 51.15 50.28 38.66
CA CYS A 74 49.83 50.64 39.18
C CYS A 74 48.77 50.78 38.07
N SER A 75 47.54 50.36 38.33
CA SER A 75 46.31 51.11 37.99
C SER A 75 45.13 50.52 38.76
N GLY A 76 44.29 51.40 39.33
CA GLY A 76 43.37 51.05 40.42
C GLY A 76 42.21 50.13 40.07
N GLU A 77 41.91 49.22 41.00
CA GLU A 77 40.58 48.61 41.14
C GLU A 77 39.70 49.54 41.98
N SER A 78 38.49 49.82 41.49
CA SER A 78 37.45 50.47 42.28
C SER A 78 36.75 49.40 43.13
N GLN A 79 36.88 49.48 44.45
CA GLN A 79 36.07 48.67 45.35
C GLN A 79 34.61 49.14 45.22
N VAL A 80 33.71 48.25 44.76
CA VAL A 80 32.27 48.54 44.61
C VAL A 80 31.58 48.14 45.91
N GLU A 81 31.43 49.09 46.83
CA GLU A 81 30.62 48.92 48.04
C GLU A 81 29.16 49.29 47.76
N CYS A 82 28.24 48.32 47.84
CA CYS A 82 26.81 48.56 47.68
C CYS A 82 26.23 49.24 48.93
N THR A 83 25.42 50.29 48.75
CA THR A 83 24.95 51.13 49.86
C THR A 83 23.45 50.97 50.11
N GLY A 84 23.08 50.15 51.10
CA GLY A 84 21.69 50.00 51.53
C GLY A 84 21.29 48.53 51.72
N ALA A 85 20.17 48.14 51.11
CA ALA A 85 19.67 46.76 51.10
C ALA A 85 20.06 46.00 49.80
N GLU A 86 21.05 46.50 49.07
CA GLU A 86 21.57 45.91 47.83
C GLU A 86 22.69 44.91 48.12
N GLN A 87 22.71 43.80 47.39
CA GLN A 87 23.76 42.81 47.43
C GLN A 87 24.67 42.96 46.22
N LEU A 88 25.99 42.76 46.41
CA LEU A 88 26.95 42.73 45.31
C LEU A 88 26.87 41.39 44.59
N CYS A 89 26.49 41.41 43.32
CA CYS A 89 26.43 40.25 42.44
C CYS A 89 27.39 40.46 41.25
N GLY A 90 28.52 39.76 41.28
CA GLY A 90 29.64 40.02 40.38
C GLY A 90 30.21 41.43 40.60
N THR A 91 30.06 42.30 39.60
CA THR A 91 30.53 43.70 39.63
C THR A 91 29.41 44.72 39.85
N SER A 92 28.15 44.28 40.02
CA SER A 92 26.97 45.16 40.10
C SER A 92 26.20 44.98 41.41
N CYS A 93 25.65 46.07 41.93
CA CYS A 93 24.75 46.07 43.09
C CYS A 93 23.31 45.83 42.63
N VAL A 94 22.61 44.89 43.26
CA VAL A 94 21.23 44.52 42.91
C VAL A 94 20.35 44.37 44.14
N LEU A 95 19.07 44.75 44.02
CA LEU A 95 18.06 44.60 45.07
C LEU A 95 17.50 43.19 45.06
N VAL A 96 18.17 42.26 45.76
CA VAL A 96 17.73 40.86 45.86
C VAL A 96 16.34 40.67 46.49
N ALA A 97 15.77 41.72 47.08
CA ALA A 97 14.40 41.73 47.58
C ALA A 97 13.32 42.00 46.51
N SER A 98 13.70 42.44 45.30
CA SER A 98 12.76 42.89 44.26
C SER A 98 13.23 42.80 42.80
N ASP A 99 14.46 42.38 42.49
CA ASP A 99 14.91 42.13 41.11
C ASP A 99 14.55 40.69 40.70
N PRO A 100 13.68 40.48 39.68
CA PRO A 100 13.28 39.15 39.21
C PRO A 100 14.42 38.27 38.68
N ARG A 101 15.64 38.80 38.50
CA ARG A 101 16.83 38.05 38.03
C ARG A 101 17.83 37.73 39.15
N HIS A 102 17.58 38.22 40.35
CA HIS A 102 18.47 38.08 41.52
C HIS A 102 17.67 37.88 42.82
N CYS A 103 16.52 37.20 42.76
CA CYS A 103 15.57 37.15 43.87
C CYS A 103 16.05 36.25 45.02
N GLY A 104 16.13 36.80 46.22
CA GLY A 104 16.69 36.11 47.40
C GLY A 104 18.21 35.93 47.37
N GLY A 105 18.84 36.01 46.19
CA GLY A 105 20.29 35.92 46.01
C GLY A 105 20.75 36.10 44.57
N CYS A 106 22.06 36.25 44.38
CA CYS A 106 22.65 36.46 43.06
C CYS A 106 22.32 35.33 42.07
N ASN A 107 21.91 35.72 40.86
CA ASN A 107 21.60 34.84 39.73
C ASN A 107 20.46 33.84 39.98
N GLN A 108 19.64 34.09 41.00
CA GLN A 108 18.36 33.40 41.19
C GLN A 108 17.29 34.17 40.40
N ALA A 109 17.03 33.74 39.16
CA ALA A 109 15.91 34.27 38.39
C ALA A 109 14.60 33.59 38.81
N CYS A 110 13.50 34.33 38.76
CA CYS A 110 12.16 33.78 38.92
C CYS A 110 11.63 33.23 37.59
N ASP A 111 10.71 32.28 37.64
CA ASP A 111 10.17 31.62 36.45
C ASP A 111 9.17 32.52 35.70
N THR A 112 8.87 32.16 34.44
CA THR A 112 8.06 32.97 33.53
C THR A 112 6.64 33.15 34.04
N GLY A 113 6.33 34.32 34.61
CA GLY A 113 5.03 34.67 35.20
C GLY A 113 5.13 35.10 36.68
N GLU A 114 6.26 34.84 37.32
CA GLU A 114 6.53 35.25 38.69
C GLU A 114 7.13 36.66 38.80
N VAL A 115 7.07 37.24 40.01
CA VAL A 115 7.82 38.44 40.38
C VAL A 115 8.62 38.20 41.66
N CYS A 116 9.73 38.91 41.81
CA CYS A 116 10.45 38.93 43.07
C CYS A 116 9.74 39.82 44.09
N SER A 117 9.27 39.23 45.19
CA SER A 117 8.61 39.93 46.29
C SER A 117 9.27 39.58 47.63
N ALA A 118 9.86 40.58 48.28
CA ALA A 118 10.60 40.44 49.55
C ALA A 118 11.74 39.40 49.54
N GLY A 119 12.25 39.03 48.36
CA GLY A 119 13.32 38.04 48.20
C GLY A 119 12.85 36.59 48.06
N ALA A 120 11.56 36.37 47.77
CA ALA A 120 11.05 35.13 47.22
C ALA A 120 10.46 35.40 45.83
N CYS A 121 10.65 34.48 44.90
CA CYS A 121 9.85 34.43 43.69
C CYS A 121 8.44 33.98 44.07
N VAL A 122 7.44 34.70 43.55
CA VAL A 122 6.02 34.41 43.79
C VAL A 122 5.22 34.68 42.53
N LEU A 123 4.27 33.78 42.24
CA LEU A 123 3.33 33.94 41.14
C LEU A 123 2.46 35.20 41.33
N ALA A 124 2.48 36.10 40.36
CA ALA A 124 1.87 37.43 40.46
C ALA A 124 0.59 37.54 39.64
N CYS A 125 -0.46 36.85 40.07
CA CYS A 125 -1.75 36.88 39.38
C CYS A 125 -2.31 38.30 39.23
N GLY A 126 -2.93 38.56 38.07
CA GLY A 126 -3.51 39.86 37.75
C GLY A 126 -4.65 40.25 38.70
N ALA A 127 -4.94 41.54 38.82
CA ALA A 127 -5.99 42.02 39.71
C ALA A 127 -7.38 41.50 39.28
N GLY A 128 -7.86 40.47 39.97
CA GLY A 128 -9.09 39.72 39.66
C GLY A 128 -8.89 38.20 39.62
N GLN A 129 -7.67 37.75 39.31
CA GLN A 129 -7.30 36.34 39.24
C GLN A 129 -6.81 35.81 40.61
N THR A 130 -6.96 34.51 40.82
CA THR A 130 -6.50 33.78 42.00
C THR A 130 -5.57 32.64 41.56
N ASP A 131 -4.52 32.38 42.35
CA ASP A 131 -3.66 31.22 42.16
C ASP A 131 -4.41 29.92 42.50
N CYS A 132 -4.49 29.03 41.52
CA CYS A 132 -5.05 27.69 41.62
C CYS A 132 -3.97 26.67 41.26
N ASP A 133 -3.21 26.25 42.28
CA ASP A 133 -2.13 25.26 42.17
C ASP A 133 -1.08 25.58 41.08
N GLY A 134 -0.71 26.86 40.94
CA GLY A 134 0.31 27.35 40.01
C GLY A 134 -0.24 28.06 38.77
N ALA A 135 -1.57 28.14 38.60
CA ALA A 135 -2.22 28.84 37.50
C ALA A 135 -3.05 30.04 37.99
N CYS A 136 -2.91 31.19 37.32
CA CYS A 136 -3.68 32.40 37.65
C CYS A 136 -5.04 32.43 36.96
N VAL A 137 -6.08 32.00 37.67
CA VAL A 137 -7.42 31.78 37.11
C VAL A 137 -8.42 32.85 37.57
N ASP A 138 -9.26 33.35 36.67
CA ASP A 138 -10.36 34.26 37.04
C ASP A 138 -11.56 33.45 37.55
N LEU A 139 -11.65 33.30 38.87
CA LEU A 139 -12.75 32.61 39.55
C LEU A 139 -14.14 33.21 39.28
N GLN A 140 -14.26 34.38 38.63
CA GLN A 140 -15.54 34.98 38.27
C GLN A 140 -16.10 34.51 36.93
N ALA A 141 -15.25 33.98 36.04
CA ALA A 141 -15.59 33.67 34.64
C ALA A 141 -15.06 32.30 34.15
N ASP A 142 -14.09 31.70 34.83
CA ASP A 142 -13.53 30.41 34.45
C ASP A 142 -14.49 29.24 34.76
N GLY A 143 -14.77 28.41 33.75
CA GLY A 143 -15.71 27.28 33.84
C GLY A 143 -15.19 26.04 34.59
N ALA A 144 -13.89 25.94 34.83
CA ALA A 144 -13.24 24.83 35.55
C ALA A 144 -12.88 25.19 37.01
N HIS A 145 -12.81 26.49 37.35
CA HIS A 145 -12.45 27.03 38.66
C HIS A 145 -13.48 28.04 39.19
N CYS A 146 -14.76 27.83 38.91
CA CYS A 146 -15.79 28.84 39.16
C CYS A 146 -16.06 29.05 40.66
N GLY A 147 -15.85 30.27 41.14
CA GLY A 147 -16.01 30.66 42.55
C GLY A 147 -14.91 30.14 43.49
N ALA A 148 -14.30 28.99 43.18
CA ALA A 148 -13.14 28.44 43.86
C ALA A 148 -12.34 27.50 42.93
N CYS A 149 -11.04 27.39 43.17
CA CYS A 149 -10.13 26.51 42.42
C CYS A 149 -10.64 25.07 42.34
N GLY A 150 -10.59 24.47 41.14
CA GLY A 150 -11.06 23.10 40.88
C GLY A 150 -12.58 22.90 40.93
N THR A 151 -13.36 23.98 41.07
CA THR A 151 -14.83 23.92 41.06
C THR A 151 -15.36 24.08 39.62
N ALA A 152 -15.34 22.98 38.86
CA ALA A 152 -15.85 22.97 37.50
C ALA A 152 -17.39 22.99 37.46
N CYS A 153 -17.95 23.74 36.51
CA CYS A 153 -19.39 23.81 36.27
C CYS A 153 -19.92 22.57 35.55
N ALA A 154 -21.22 22.27 35.70
CA ALA A 154 -21.83 21.13 35.04
C ALA A 154 -22.04 21.37 33.53
N LEU A 155 -22.24 20.30 32.76
CA LEU A 155 -22.57 20.38 31.33
C LEU A 155 -23.81 21.25 31.09
N GLY A 156 -23.62 22.37 30.38
CA GLY A 156 -24.66 23.37 30.08
C GLY A 156 -24.67 24.60 31.00
N GLU A 157 -23.88 24.60 32.08
CA GLU A 157 -23.65 25.76 32.93
C GLU A 157 -22.43 26.56 32.47
N VAL A 158 -22.42 27.87 32.76
CA VAL A 158 -21.26 28.75 32.61
C VAL A 158 -20.91 29.36 33.96
N CYS A 159 -19.65 29.73 34.16
CA CYS A 159 -19.31 30.55 35.32
C CYS A 159 -19.79 31.99 35.11
N SER A 160 -20.59 32.49 36.03
CA SER A 160 -21.06 33.88 36.02
C SER A 160 -20.93 34.48 37.41
N SER A 161 -20.02 35.45 37.55
CA SER A 161 -19.70 36.14 38.82
C SER A 161 -19.32 35.17 39.96
N GLY A 162 -18.62 34.09 39.63
CA GLY A 162 -18.16 33.08 40.60
C GLY A 162 -19.24 32.13 41.10
N THR A 163 -20.31 31.98 40.33
CA THR A 163 -21.29 30.91 40.48
C THR A 163 -21.53 30.23 39.14
N CYS A 164 -21.50 28.89 39.14
CA CYS A 164 -21.99 28.12 38.01
C CYS A 164 -23.50 28.36 37.87
N ALA A 165 -23.92 28.75 36.67
CA ALA A 165 -25.31 29.06 36.38
C ALA A 165 -25.68 28.54 34.98
N LEU A 166 -26.87 27.98 34.85
CA LEU A 166 -27.39 27.51 33.58
C LEU A 166 -27.61 28.71 32.63
N SER A 167 -26.85 28.77 31.53
CA SER A 167 -26.84 29.92 30.63
C SER A 167 -27.95 29.79 29.58
N CYS A 168 -29.13 30.31 29.89
CA CYS A 168 -30.27 30.23 28.97
C CYS A 168 -30.24 31.32 27.88
N PRO A 169 -30.43 30.97 26.59
CA PRO A 169 -30.61 31.92 25.51
C PRO A 169 -31.70 32.96 25.81
N THR A 170 -31.54 34.18 25.29
CA THR A 170 -32.48 35.28 25.52
C THR A 170 -33.89 34.89 25.07
N GLY A 171 -34.82 34.81 26.02
CA GLY A 171 -36.20 34.34 25.81
C GLY A 171 -36.52 32.98 26.43
N GLN A 172 -35.54 32.27 26.99
CA GLN A 172 -35.73 31.00 27.71
C GLN A 172 -35.53 31.16 29.22
N GLU A 173 -36.23 30.36 30.00
CA GLU A 173 -36.16 30.29 31.47
C GLU A 173 -35.45 29.00 31.91
N ALA A 174 -34.68 29.07 33.00
CA ALA A 174 -33.95 27.93 33.55
C ALA A 174 -34.89 27.05 34.40
N CYS A 175 -35.34 25.93 33.84
CA CYS A 175 -36.33 25.06 34.46
C CYS A 175 -35.73 23.73 34.94
N GLY A 176 -34.89 23.82 35.97
CA GLY A 176 -34.10 22.69 36.46
C GLY A 176 -32.79 22.60 35.68
N THR A 177 -32.48 21.44 35.10
CA THR A 177 -31.22 21.18 34.35
C THR A 177 -31.33 21.52 32.86
N GLY A 178 -32.23 22.42 32.46
CA GLY A 178 -32.48 22.75 31.06
C GLY A 178 -33.20 24.09 30.86
N CYS A 179 -32.96 24.70 29.71
CA CYS A 179 -33.54 25.98 29.33
C CYS A 179 -34.74 25.77 28.40
N PHE A 180 -35.85 26.43 28.71
CA PHE A 180 -37.10 26.29 27.96
C PHE A 180 -37.77 27.65 27.79
N ASP A 181 -38.26 27.97 26.59
CA ASP A 181 -39.13 29.12 26.39
C ASP A 181 -40.50 28.82 27.02
N THR A 182 -40.76 29.42 28.19
CA THR A 182 -42.01 29.20 28.92
C THR A 182 -43.24 29.78 28.19
N GLN A 183 -43.07 30.50 27.07
CA GLN A 183 -44.18 30.90 26.21
C GLN A 183 -44.63 29.83 25.21
N THR A 184 -43.79 28.83 24.91
CA THR A 184 -44.04 27.82 23.85
C THR A 184 -43.73 26.37 24.24
N ALA A 185 -43.02 26.12 25.35
CA ALA A 185 -42.66 24.77 25.79
C ALA A 185 -43.86 24.02 26.42
N PRO A 186 -44.31 22.87 25.88
CA PRO A 186 -45.53 22.19 26.35
C PRO A 186 -45.47 21.68 27.79
N ASN A 187 -44.26 21.42 28.30
CA ASN A 187 -44.00 20.90 29.64
C ASN A 187 -43.63 22.00 30.66
N HIS A 188 -43.52 23.27 30.22
CA HIS A 188 -43.05 24.41 31.01
C HIS A 188 -43.89 25.68 30.72
N CYS A 189 -45.17 25.50 30.38
CA CYS A 189 -45.99 26.57 29.82
C CYS A 189 -46.44 27.59 30.88
N GLY A 190 -46.04 28.84 30.70
CA GLY A 190 -46.30 29.96 31.63
C GLY A 190 -45.44 29.96 32.90
N ALA A 191 -44.92 28.80 33.30
CA ALA A 191 -43.92 28.64 34.35
C ALA A 191 -43.26 27.25 34.28
N CYS A 192 -42.00 27.15 34.71
CA CYS A 192 -41.24 25.91 34.75
C CYS A 192 -42.00 24.71 35.39
N GLY A 193 -42.03 23.58 34.69
CA GLY A 193 -42.69 22.35 35.14
C GLY A 193 -44.22 22.33 34.96
N THR A 194 -44.81 23.38 34.39
CA THR A 194 -46.25 23.44 34.09
C THR A 194 -46.53 22.74 32.75
N ALA A 195 -46.90 21.46 32.81
CA ALA A 195 -47.27 20.71 31.63
C ALA A 195 -48.74 20.94 31.21
N CYS A 196 -48.97 21.10 29.91
CA CYS A 196 -50.32 21.23 29.33
C CYS A 196 -51.09 19.90 29.32
N GLY A 197 -52.43 20.00 29.26
CA GLY A 197 -53.31 18.84 29.20
C GLY A 197 -53.17 18.02 27.91
N THR A 198 -53.63 16.78 27.93
CA THR A 198 -53.58 15.89 26.76
C THR A 198 -54.42 16.45 25.60
N GLY A 199 -53.75 16.92 24.55
CA GLY A 199 -54.37 17.58 23.40
C GLY A 199 -54.38 19.11 23.47
N GLU A 200 -53.74 19.71 24.48
CA GLU A 200 -53.48 21.14 24.55
C GLU A 200 -52.08 21.49 24.05
N VAL A 201 -51.91 22.73 23.59
CA VAL A 201 -50.68 23.32 23.07
C VAL A 201 -50.30 24.56 23.86
N CYS A 202 -49.01 24.80 24.07
CA CYS A 202 -48.53 26.02 24.74
C CYS A 202 -48.45 27.19 23.77
N VAL A 203 -49.19 28.26 24.04
CA VAL A 203 -49.25 29.47 23.20
C VAL A 203 -49.18 30.71 24.10
N ALA A 204 -48.13 31.51 23.94
CA ALA A 204 -47.89 32.74 24.72
C ALA A 204 -47.95 32.52 26.25
N GLY A 205 -47.49 31.35 26.73
CA GLY A 205 -47.47 30.99 28.14
C GLY A 205 -48.81 30.50 28.71
N ALA A 206 -49.78 30.19 27.85
CA ALA A 206 -51.02 29.54 28.24
C ALA A 206 -51.22 28.22 27.49
N CYS A 207 -51.64 27.18 28.21
CA CYS A 207 -52.13 25.94 27.61
C CYS A 207 -53.50 26.19 26.97
N THR A 208 -53.67 25.80 25.71
CA THR A 208 -54.89 26.04 24.92
C THR A 208 -55.21 24.82 24.05
N ALA A 209 -56.49 24.57 23.77
CA ALA A 209 -56.90 23.43 22.95
C ALA A 209 -56.75 23.64 21.43
N THR A 210 -56.24 24.79 20.97
CA THR A 210 -56.17 25.17 19.56
C THR A 210 -55.03 26.15 19.29
N CYS A 211 -54.22 25.90 18.27
CA CYS A 211 -53.22 26.85 17.78
C CYS A 211 -53.83 28.15 17.23
N PRO A 212 -53.04 29.22 17.09
CA PRO A 212 -53.39 30.40 16.29
C PRO A 212 -53.80 30.04 14.86
N THR A 213 -54.56 30.91 14.21
CA THR A 213 -54.93 30.77 12.79
C THR A 213 -53.69 30.61 11.91
N ASP A 214 -53.78 29.72 10.92
CA ASP A 214 -52.71 29.29 10.02
C ASP A 214 -51.54 28.49 10.68
N GLN A 215 -51.66 28.06 11.93
CA GLN A 215 -50.72 27.13 12.57
C GLN A 215 -51.37 25.78 12.91
N THR A 216 -50.60 24.70 12.80
CA THR A 216 -51.03 23.34 13.14
C THR A 216 -50.37 22.89 14.44
N ALA A 217 -51.13 22.16 15.26
CA ALA A 217 -50.63 21.54 16.49
C ALA A 217 -49.80 20.29 16.16
N CYS A 218 -48.48 20.38 16.33
CA CYS A 218 -47.56 19.26 16.20
C CYS A 218 -46.85 19.03 17.54
N GLU A 219 -46.96 17.82 18.10
CA GLU A 219 -46.21 17.36 19.29
C GLU A 219 -46.32 18.28 20.53
N GLY A 220 -47.45 19.01 20.65
CA GLY A 220 -47.73 19.94 21.76
C GLY A 220 -47.37 21.40 21.48
N GLN A 221 -46.75 21.71 20.34
CA GLN A 221 -46.41 23.07 19.90
C GLN A 221 -47.15 23.46 18.62
N CYS A 222 -47.12 24.75 18.29
CA CYS A 222 -47.80 25.30 17.12
C CYS A 222 -46.78 25.72 16.04
N PHE A 223 -46.89 25.13 14.86
CA PHE A 223 -46.02 25.42 13.72
C PHE A 223 -46.84 25.87 12.51
N ASP A 224 -46.35 26.87 11.78
CA ASP A 224 -46.84 27.16 10.43
C ASP A 224 -46.23 26.13 9.48
N THR A 225 -47.05 25.16 9.04
CA THR A 225 -46.58 24.06 8.17
C THR A 225 -46.20 24.54 6.77
N ARG A 226 -46.38 25.83 6.45
CA ARG A 226 -45.93 26.42 5.18
C ARG A 226 -44.45 26.81 5.19
N THR A 227 -43.84 26.94 6.38
CA THR A 227 -42.47 27.44 6.56
C THR A 227 -41.64 26.67 7.61
N ALA A 228 -42.25 25.85 8.46
CA ALA A 228 -41.54 25.08 9.48
C ALA A 228 -40.80 23.88 8.87
N ARG A 229 -39.45 23.95 8.80
CA ARG A 229 -38.60 22.91 8.19
C ARG A 229 -38.80 21.49 8.74
N LEU A 230 -39.25 21.33 9.99
CA LEU A 230 -39.50 20.02 10.63
C LEU A 230 -40.97 19.56 10.56
N HIS A 231 -41.87 20.40 10.05
CA HIS A 231 -43.30 20.13 9.94
C HIS A 231 -43.86 20.68 8.62
N CYS A 232 -43.13 20.48 7.51
CA CYS A 232 -43.43 21.07 6.22
C CYS A 232 -44.59 20.35 5.52
N GLY A 233 -45.64 21.07 5.17
CA GLY A 233 -46.91 20.53 4.69
C GLY A 233 -47.74 19.85 5.81
N ALA A 234 -47.11 18.99 6.62
CA ALA A 234 -47.74 18.28 7.72
C ALA A 234 -46.80 18.08 8.93
N CYS A 235 -47.37 17.78 10.11
CA CYS A 235 -46.61 17.49 11.32
C CYS A 235 -45.71 16.25 11.18
N GLY A 236 -44.42 16.41 11.48
CA GLY A 236 -43.43 15.33 11.44
C GLY A 236 -42.80 15.13 10.06
N THR A 237 -43.21 15.92 9.06
CA THR A 237 -42.59 15.97 7.74
C THR A 237 -41.42 16.95 7.77
N ALA A 238 -40.23 16.45 8.08
CA ALA A 238 -39.00 17.24 7.98
C ALA A 238 -38.48 17.27 6.53
N CYS A 239 -37.89 18.40 6.13
CA CYS A 239 -37.17 18.53 4.87
C CYS A 239 -35.72 18.03 4.99
N ASP A 240 -35.15 17.57 3.88
CA ASP A 240 -33.81 16.94 3.85
C ASP A 240 -32.68 17.95 4.11
N PRO A 241 -31.45 17.50 4.45
CA PRO A 241 -30.29 18.38 4.62
C PRO A 241 -30.02 19.20 3.35
N GLY A 242 -30.08 20.53 3.47
CA GLY A 242 -29.97 21.47 2.33
C GLY A 242 -31.30 22.04 1.83
N GLU A 243 -32.44 21.47 2.23
CA GLU A 243 -33.76 21.99 1.88
C GLU A 243 -34.36 22.94 2.93
N SER A 244 -35.18 23.87 2.45
CA SER A 244 -36.02 24.77 3.26
C SER A 244 -37.50 24.55 2.93
N CYS A 245 -38.39 24.80 3.90
CA CYS A 245 -39.82 24.69 3.69
C CYS A 245 -40.38 26.01 3.10
N SER A 246 -40.98 25.94 1.92
CA SER A 246 -41.59 27.08 1.25
C SER A 246 -42.98 26.72 0.71
N GLY A 247 -44.01 27.47 1.14
CA GLY A 247 -45.40 27.24 0.73
C GLY A 247 -46.01 25.92 1.20
N GLY A 248 -45.35 25.17 2.09
CA GLY A 248 -45.75 23.84 2.53
C GLY A 248 -45.21 22.71 1.66
N SER A 249 -44.10 22.96 0.95
CA SER A 249 -43.29 21.93 0.30
C SER A 249 -41.82 22.19 0.61
N CYS A 250 -41.05 21.12 0.74
CA CYS A 250 -39.60 21.21 0.84
C CYS A 250 -39.03 21.59 -0.53
N VAL A 251 -38.13 22.57 -0.56
CA VAL A 251 -37.49 23.08 -1.76
C VAL A 251 -36.02 23.39 -1.50
N VAL A 252 -35.18 23.20 -2.50
CA VAL A 252 -33.80 23.68 -2.50
C VAL A 252 -33.79 25.15 -2.91
N GLU A 253 -33.38 26.04 -2.00
CA GLU A 253 -33.25 27.48 -2.31
C GLU A 253 -31.79 27.82 -2.65
N CYS A 254 -31.44 27.71 -3.93
CA CYS A 254 -30.08 27.96 -4.40
C CYS A 254 -29.71 29.45 -4.40
N ALA A 255 -28.48 29.73 -3.96
CA ALA A 255 -27.90 31.08 -4.00
C ALA A 255 -27.84 31.63 -5.43
N THR A 256 -28.00 32.95 -5.59
CA THR A 256 -28.05 33.61 -6.90
C THR A 256 -26.80 33.35 -7.74
N GLY A 257 -26.96 32.59 -8.82
CA GLY A 257 -25.88 32.14 -9.71
C GLY A 257 -25.82 30.62 -9.85
N LEU A 258 -26.35 29.88 -8.87
CA LEU A 258 -26.42 28.42 -8.88
C LEU A 258 -27.79 27.93 -9.38
N THR A 259 -27.80 26.77 -10.03
CA THR A 259 -29.03 26.07 -10.47
C THR A 259 -29.24 24.82 -9.61
N ASP A 260 -30.48 24.51 -9.22
CA ASP A 260 -30.80 23.21 -8.60
C ASP A 260 -30.76 22.09 -9.66
N CYS A 261 -29.87 21.13 -9.44
CA CYS A 261 -29.67 19.97 -10.28
C CYS A 261 -30.15 18.67 -9.62
N GLY A 262 -31.33 18.73 -8.99
CA GLY A 262 -32.05 17.57 -8.48
C GLY A 262 -31.77 17.29 -7.01
N GLY A 263 -31.98 18.29 -6.14
CA GLY A 263 -31.60 18.21 -4.73
C GLY A 263 -30.20 18.77 -4.46
N SER A 264 -29.65 19.59 -5.36
CA SER A 264 -28.24 19.96 -5.30
C SER A 264 -27.92 21.18 -6.16
N CYS A 265 -27.59 22.30 -5.51
CA CYS A 265 -27.15 23.52 -6.20
C CYS A 265 -25.79 23.31 -6.88
N ARG A 266 -25.68 23.68 -8.15
CA ARG A 266 -24.44 23.63 -8.94
C ARG A 266 -24.26 24.90 -9.76
N ASP A 267 -23.01 25.33 -9.92
CA ASP A 267 -22.68 26.42 -10.84
C ASP A 267 -22.59 25.85 -12.26
N THR A 268 -23.70 25.96 -13.00
CA THR A 268 -23.80 25.48 -14.38
C THR A 268 -22.87 26.22 -15.35
N ALA A 269 -22.14 27.26 -14.94
CA ALA A 269 -21.13 27.92 -15.78
C ALA A 269 -19.76 27.24 -15.76
N VAL A 270 -19.45 26.45 -14.72
CA VAL A 270 -18.13 25.81 -14.49
C VAL A 270 -18.19 24.34 -14.04
N ASP A 271 -19.34 23.82 -13.60
CA ASP A 271 -19.48 22.40 -13.24
C ASP A 271 -19.46 21.50 -14.48
N ARG A 272 -18.41 20.67 -14.58
CA ARG A 272 -18.20 19.68 -15.64
C ARG A 272 -19.32 18.62 -15.72
N ALA A 273 -20.07 18.36 -14.63
CA ALA A 273 -21.19 17.41 -14.58
C ALA A 273 -22.56 18.04 -14.90
N ASN A 274 -22.66 19.38 -14.89
CA ASN A 274 -23.93 20.12 -15.03
C ASN A 274 -23.77 21.33 -15.98
N CYS A 275 -22.96 21.20 -17.03
CA CYS A 275 -22.49 22.34 -17.79
C CYS A 275 -23.56 22.92 -18.72
N GLY A 276 -23.91 24.19 -18.52
CA GLY A 276 -25.01 24.87 -19.21
C GLY A 276 -26.40 24.40 -18.79
N GLY A 277 -26.49 23.36 -17.95
CA GLY A 277 -27.74 22.78 -17.48
C GLY A 277 -27.53 21.44 -16.77
N CYS A 278 -28.42 21.14 -15.83
CA CYS A 278 -28.30 19.97 -14.96
C CYS A 278 -28.27 18.63 -15.71
N GLY A 279 -27.39 17.72 -15.27
CA GLY A 279 -27.12 16.44 -15.92
C GLY A 279 -26.31 16.52 -17.23
N THR A 280 -25.87 17.72 -17.64
CA THR A 280 -25.07 17.90 -18.86
C THR A 280 -23.59 17.69 -18.56
N THR A 281 -23.20 16.42 -18.45
CA THR A 281 -21.80 16.02 -18.23
C THR A 281 -20.98 16.17 -19.51
N CYS A 282 -19.87 16.93 -19.43
CA CYS A 282 -18.97 17.11 -20.58
C CYS A 282 -18.14 15.84 -20.87
N ALA A 283 -17.81 15.62 -22.16
CA ALA A 283 -17.06 14.45 -22.60
C ALA A 283 -15.63 14.42 -22.03
N VAL A 284 -14.97 13.26 -22.06
CA VAL A 284 -13.58 13.14 -21.60
C VAL A 284 -12.67 14.07 -22.42
N GLY A 285 -11.95 14.98 -21.74
CA GLY A 285 -11.14 16.04 -22.37
C GLY A 285 -11.80 17.41 -22.47
N GLU A 286 -13.09 17.56 -22.09
CA GLU A 286 -13.79 18.84 -22.10
C GLU A 286 -13.88 19.49 -20.71
N ALA A 287 -13.66 20.80 -20.62
CA ALA A 287 -14.00 21.58 -19.43
C ALA A 287 -15.35 22.29 -19.62
N CYS A 288 -16.04 22.58 -18.52
CA CYS A 288 -17.15 23.53 -18.58
C CYS A 288 -16.60 24.95 -18.51
N LEU A 289 -16.84 25.74 -19.56
CA LEU A 289 -16.41 27.14 -19.64
C LEU A 289 -17.59 28.02 -20.03
N GLN A 290 -18.02 28.91 -19.13
CA GLN A 290 -19.17 29.80 -19.34
C GLN A 290 -20.48 29.05 -19.72
N GLY A 291 -20.65 27.84 -19.19
CA GLY A 291 -21.82 26.99 -19.46
C GLY A 291 -21.81 26.30 -20.82
N ALA A 292 -20.65 26.17 -21.46
CA ALA A 292 -20.45 25.32 -22.63
C ALA A 292 -19.36 24.29 -22.37
N CYS A 293 -19.68 23.01 -22.59
CA CYS A 293 -18.67 21.96 -22.68
C CYS A 293 -17.72 22.29 -23.85
N THR A 294 -16.47 22.52 -23.52
CA THR A 294 -15.45 23.03 -24.44
C THR A 294 -14.23 22.13 -24.34
N LEU A 295 -13.77 21.60 -25.47
CA LEU A 295 -12.58 20.74 -25.51
C LEU A 295 -11.35 21.56 -25.08
N VAL A 296 -10.74 21.20 -23.95
CA VAL A 296 -9.55 21.86 -23.40
C VAL A 296 -8.35 20.94 -23.59
N CYS A 297 -7.47 21.33 -24.50
CA CYS A 297 -6.28 20.58 -24.80
C CYS A 297 -5.12 20.95 -23.86
N GLY A 298 -4.24 19.99 -23.58
CA GLY A 298 -3.03 20.22 -22.81
C GLY A 298 -2.06 21.19 -23.50
N ALA A 299 -1.12 21.75 -22.74
CA ALA A 299 -0.13 22.68 -23.27
C ALA A 299 0.60 22.08 -24.49
N GLY A 300 0.59 22.80 -25.61
CA GLY A 300 1.15 22.36 -26.90
C GLY A 300 0.16 21.74 -27.88
N GLN A 301 -1.05 21.36 -27.47
CA GLN A 301 -2.06 20.76 -28.34
C GLN A 301 -3.14 21.77 -28.78
N SER A 302 -3.65 21.58 -30.00
CA SER A 302 -4.75 22.37 -30.58
C SER A 302 -6.00 21.52 -30.85
N VAL A 303 -7.18 22.14 -30.84
CA VAL A 303 -8.45 21.49 -31.19
C VAL A 303 -8.54 21.33 -32.71
N CYS A 304 -8.31 20.11 -33.22
CA CYS A 304 -8.40 19.79 -34.64
C CYS A 304 -9.54 18.80 -34.89
N ASN A 305 -10.51 19.19 -35.72
CA ASN A 305 -11.70 18.38 -36.08
C ASN A 305 -12.47 17.77 -34.89
N GLY A 306 -12.46 18.45 -33.72
CA GLY A 306 -13.12 17.98 -32.50
C GLY A 306 -12.27 17.04 -31.64
N SER A 307 -10.95 16.99 -31.85
CA SER A 307 -10.02 16.23 -30.99
C SER A 307 -8.74 17.01 -30.74
N CYS A 308 -8.18 16.86 -29.53
CA CYS A 308 -6.91 17.49 -29.18
C CYS A 308 -5.77 16.81 -29.95
N THR A 309 -5.01 17.63 -30.69
CA THR A 309 -3.94 17.16 -31.56
C THR A 309 -2.71 18.03 -31.37
N ASP A 310 -1.54 17.41 -31.19
CA ASP A 310 -0.28 18.11 -31.28
C ASP A 310 0.00 18.50 -32.74
N THR A 311 -0.14 19.79 -33.05
CA THR A 311 0.15 20.34 -34.38
C THR A 311 1.64 20.41 -34.69
N ALA A 312 2.53 20.18 -33.72
CA ALA A 312 3.98 20.12 -33.93
C ALA A 312 4.47 18.78 -34.49
N THR A 313 3.73 17.69 -34.26
CA THR A 313 4.10 16.30 -34.65
C THR A 313 3.05 15.55 -35.46
N SER A 314 1.78 15.99 -35.48
CA SER A 314 0.72 15.27 -36.21
C SER A 314 0.83 15.45 -37.73
N GLU A 315 1.12 14.35 -38.43
CA GLU A 315 1.24 14.29 -39.91
C GLU A 315 -0.08 14.62 -40.64
N ALA A 316 -1.22 14.62 -39.92
CA ALA A 316 -2.53 15.00 -40.45
C ALA A 316 -2.95 16.45 -40.14
N ASN A 317 -2.21 17.16 -39.26
CA ASN A 317 -2.58 18.47 -38.72
C ASN A 317 -1.34 19.38 -38.52
N CYS A 318 -0.36 19.27 -39.41
CA CYS A 318 0.97 19.83 -39.18
C CYS A 318 1.00 21.36 -39.30
N GLY A 319 1.38 22.05 -38.23
CA GLY A 319 1.39 23.52 -38.12
C GLY A 319 0.01 24.17 -38.02
N ALA A 320 -1.02 23.55 -38.63
CA ALA A 320 -2.42 23.91 -38.47
C ALA A 320 -3.33 22.70 -38.74
N CYS A 321 -4.48 22.66 -38.08
CA CYS A 321 -5.48 21.60 -38.23
C CYS A 321 -5.90 21.35 -39.68
N GLY A 322 -5.99 20.09 -40.08
CA GLY A 322 -6.28 19.66 -41.45
C GLY A 322 -5.11 19.73 -42.43
N THR A 323 -3.92 20.17 -42.01
CA THR A 323 -2.71 20.21 -42.85
C THR A 323 -2.05 18.84 -42.88
N THR A 324 -2.46 17.99 -43.82
CA THR A 324 -1.85 16.68 -44.07
C THR A 324 -0.53 16.84 -44.83
N CYS A 325 0.56 16.25 -44.34
CA CYS A 325 1.84 16.21 -45.06
C CYS A 325 1.79 15.26 -46.28
N GLY A 326 2.61 15.54 -47.30
CA GLY A 326 2.75 14.68 -48.47
C GLY A 326 3.40 13.33 -48.14
N GLY A 327 3.23 12.32 -49.00
CA GLY A 327 3.63 10.93 -48.71
C GLY A 327 5.13 10.64 -48.49
N ASN A 328 6.01 11.64 -48.56
CA ASN A 328 7.45 11.55 -48.22
C ASN A 328 7.86 12.61 -47.16
N GLU A 329 6.90 13.35 -46.60
CA GLU A 329 7.10 14.43 -45.65
C GLU A 329 6.57 14.01 -44.28
N ARG A 330 7.25 14.40 -43.21
CA ARG A 330 6.77 14.22 -41.82
C ARG A 330 6.61 15.57 -41.14
N CYS A 331 5.76 15.60 -40.12
CA CYS A 331 5.58 16.81 -39.33
C CYS A 331 6.70 16.93 -38.30
N VAL A 332 7.49 18.00 -38.39
CA VAL A 332 8.56 18.33 -37.45
C VAL A 332 8.42 19.78 -37.04
N ALA A 333 8.25 20.04 -35.73
CA ALA A 333 8.05 21.37 -35.17
C ALA A 333 6.94 22.20 -35.87
N GLY A 334 5.91 21.52 -36.38
CA GLY A 334 4.77 22.16 -37.06
C GLY A 334 5.03 22.58 -38.50
N GLN A 335 6.03 21.99 -39.17
CA GLN A 335 6.16 22.07 -40.63
C GLN A 335 6.26 20.68 -41.26
N CYS A 336 5.56 20.49 -42.38
CA CYS A 336 5.75 19.32 -43.23
C CYS A 336 7.12 19.44 -43.90
N THR A 337 8.06 18.61 -43.46
CA THR A 337 9.44 18.61 -43.95
C THR A 337 9.72 17.29 -44.67
N LEU A 338 10.36 17.37 -45.85
CA LEU A 338 10.78 16.19 -46.61
C LEU A 338 11.84 15.42 -45.80
N THR A 339 11.41 14.36 -45.12
CA THR A 339 12.22 13.64 -44.13
C THR A 339 12.60 12.28 -44.70
N CYS A 340 13.76 12.23 -45.36
CA CYS A 340 14.22 11.05 -46.07
C CYS A 340 14.53 9.89 -45.11
N ALA A 341 13.80 8.77 -45.23
CA ALA A 341 13.97 7.63 -44.33
C ALA A 341 15.29 6.88 -44.59
N GLY A 342 16.11 6.73 -43.55
CA GLY A 342 17.40 6.03 -43.59
C GLY A 342 18.54 6.88 -43.03
N ALA A 343 19.74 6.29 -42.87
CA ALA A 343 20.82 6.91 -42.10
C ALA A 343 21.60 8.02 -42.84
N THR A 344 21.53 8.12 -44.17
CA THR A 344 22.34 9.06 -44.99
C THR A 344 21.71 9.63 -46.31
N PRO A 345 20.40 9.98 -46.44
CA PRO A 345 19.90 10.69 -47.62
C PRO A 345 19.65 12.19 -47.36
N ASP A 346 20.38 13.05 -48.06
CA ASP A 346 20.18 14.50 -48.08
C ASP A 346 19.16 14.92 -49.16
N VAL A 347 18.64 16.14 -49.08
CA VAL A 347 17.66 16.66 -50.05
C VAL A 347 18.35 17.42 -51.19
N CYS A 348 18.48 16.77 -52.34
CA CYS A 348 19.04 17.35 -53.55
C CYS A 348 17.96 17.69 -54.57
N ASN A 349 17.81 18.97 -54.91
CA ASN A 349 16.85 19.48 -55.91
C ASN A 349 15.39 19.00 -55.72
N GLY A 350 14.95 18.79 -54.48
CA GLY A 350 13.61 18.32 -54.15
C GLY A 350 13.42 16.79 -54.16
N SER A 351 14.51 16.02 -54.20
CA SER A 351 14.50 14.56 -54.07
C SER A 351 15.52 14.08 -53.04
N CYS A 352 15.20 12.98 -52.35
CA CYS A 352 16.14 12.32 -51.43
C CYS A 352 17.29 11.67 -52.21
N THR A 353 18.54 11.97 -51.85
CA THR A 353 19.74 11.52 -52.54
C THR A 353 20.85 11.20 -51.52
N ASN A 354 21.50 10.05 -51.67
CA ASN A 354 22.55 9.63 -50.74
C ASN A 354 23.91 10.24 -51.14
N LEU A 355 24.30 11.37 -50.53
CA LEU A 355 25.57 12.05 -50.83
C LEU A 355 26.79 11.16 -50.58
N ALA A 356 26.67 10.10 -49.78
CA ALA A 356 27.77 9.21 -49.46
C ALA A 356 28.07 8.16 -50.56
N SER A 357 27.15 7.97 -51.53
CA SER A 357 27.25 6.89 -52.53
C SER A 357 26.77 7.23 -53.95
N ASP A 358 26.04 8.34 -54.17
CA ASP A 358 25.60 8.74 -55.51
C ASP A 358 26.73 9.45 -56.30
N PRO A 359 27.23 8.88 -57.42
CA PRO A 359 28.25 9.53 -58.25
C PRO A 359 27.78 10.79 -58.99
N ALA A 360 26.49 11.11 -59.01
CA ALA A 360 25.97 12.37 -59.55
C ALA A 360 25.91 13.52 -58.52
N ASN A 361 25.98 13.19 -57.22
CA ASN A 361 25.79 14.12 -56.10
C ASN A 361 26.75 13.75 -54.94
N CYS A 362 28.03 13.54 -55.23
CA CYS A 362 28.94 12.97 -54.22
C CYS A 362 29.46 14.05 -53.26
N GLY A 363 29.15 13.90 -51.96
CA GLY A 363 29.55 14.85 -50.90
C GLY A 363 28.81 16.20 -50.93
N ALA A 364 28.20 16.57 -52.05
CA ALA A 364 27.32 17.73 -52.18
C ALA A 364 26.33 17.55 -53.34
N CYS A 365 25.13 18.12 -53.20
CA CYS A 365 24.12 18.11 -54.25
C CYS A 365 24.63 18.79 -55.53
N GLY A 366 24.46 18.13 -56.68
CA GLY A 366 24.91 18.61 -57.98
C GLY A 366 26.43 18.55 -58.21
N ALA A 367 27.18 17.84 -57.36
CA ALA A 367 28.61 17.56 -57.55
C ALA A 367 28.83 16.15 -58.11
N PRO A 368 28.80 15.96 -59.45
CA PRO A 368 29.12 14.67 -60.05
C PRO A 368 30.61 14.37 -59.96
N CYS A 369 30.96 13.10 -59.75
CA CYS A 369 32.33 12.65 -59.85
C CYS A 369 32.86 12.77 -61.29
N GLY A 370 34.15 13.08 -61.41
CA GLY A 370 34.84 13.07 -62.68
C GLY A 370 34.84 11.67 -63.31
N ALA A 371 35.06 11.59 -64.63
CA ALA A 371 35.23 10.32 -65.31
C ALA A 371 36.30 9.45 -64.62
N ASP A 372 36.04 8.15 -64.55
CA ASP A 372 36.87 7.13 -63.88
C ASP A 372 37.02 7.28 -62.34
N LEU A 373 36.16 8.08 -61.68
CA LEU A 373 36.03 8.15 -60.22
C LEU A 373 34.66 7.61 -59.76
N VAL A 374 34.61 7.12 -58.51
CA VAL A 374 33.41 6.58 -57.85
C VAL A 374 33.10 7.32 -56.56
N CYS A 375 31.83 7.40 -56.17
CA CYS A 375 31.46 7.99 -54.88
C CYS A 375 31.60 6.97 -53.74
N SER A 376 32.36 7.32 -52.71
CA SER A 376 32.52 6.51 -51.50
C SER A 376 32.64 7.42 -50.27
N ALA A 377 31.76 7.24 -49.29
CA ALA A 377 31.72 8.01 -48.04
C ALA A 377 31.68 9.54 -48.23
N GLY A 378 31.09 10.02 -49.33
CA GLY A 378 30.97 11.45 -49.64
C GLY A 378 32.19 12.05 -50.34
N ALA A 379 33.13 11.23 -50.80
CA ALA A 379 34.26 11.66 -51.60
C ALA A 379 34.30 10.94 -52.96
N CYS A 380 34.60 11.68 -54.02
CA CYS A 380 34.95 11.10 -55.32
C CYS A 380 36.37 10.53 -55.27
N VAL A 381 36.46 9.21 -55.23
CA VAL A 381 37.71 8.46 -55.06
C VAL A 381 37.95 7.55 -56.27
N SER A 382 39.21 7.18 -56.52
CA SER A 382 39.56 6.28 -57.63
C SER A 382 39.31 4.80 -57.33
N GLN A 383 39.06 4.44 -56.06
CA GLN A 383 38.78 3.08 -55.58
C GLN A 383 37.85 3.16 -54.36
N CYS A 384 36.91 2.23 -54.23
CA CYS A 384 35.98 2.17 -53.10
C CYS A 384 36.68 1.86 -51.77
N GLN A 385 36.06 2.30 -50.66
CA GLN A 385 36.46 1.93 -49.31
C GLN A 385 36.38 0.40 -49.10
N ALA A 386 37.30 -0.14 -48.29
CA ALA A 386 37.45 -1.58 -48.08
C ALA A 386 36.14 -2.26 -47.63
N GLY A 387 35.74 -3.31 -48.36
CA GLY A 387 34.47 -4.03 -48.17
C GLY A 387 33.38 -3.67 -49.20
N LEU A 388 33.54 -2.59 -49.96
CA LEU A 388 32.63 -2.20 -51.05
C LEU A 388 33.27 -2.40 -52.43
N THR A 389 32.46 -2.70 -53.44
CA THR A 389 32.92 -2.91 -54.82
C THR A 389 32.41 -1.80 -55.74
N ALA A 390 33.28 -1.34 -56.65
CA ALA A 390 32.94 -0.31 -57.65
C ALA A 390 32.09 -0.91 -58.78
N CYS A 391 30.80 -0.60 -58.79
CA CYS A 391 29.84 -1.13 -59.76
C CYS A 391 29.10 0.02 -60.47
N GLY A 392 29.41 0.25 -61.76
CA GLY A 392 28.70 1.24 -62.58
C GLY A 392 28.86 2.71 -62.17
N GLY A 393 29.86 3.04 -61.35
CA GLY A 393 30.10 4.39 -60.81
C GLY A 393 29.81 4.54 -59.32
N ALA A 394 29.01 3.65 -58.74
CA ALA A 394 28.70 3.63 -57.31
C ALA A 394 29.51 2.56 -56.56
N CYS A 395 29.82 2.83 -55.28
CA CYS A 395 30.38 1.83 -54.37
C CYS A 395 29.25 1.07 -53.66
N VAL A 396 29.03 -0.19 -54.04
CA VAL A 396 27.96 -1.03 -53.48
C VAL A 396 28.53 -2.19 -52.66
N SER A 397 27.77 -2.61 -51.64
CA SER A 397 28.08 -3.82 -50.88
C SER A 397 27.71 -5.04 -51.72
N THR A 398 28.71 -5.80 -52.15
CA THR A 398 28.49 -7.11 -52.77
C THR A 398 28.12 -8.19 -51.75
N ALA A 399 28.18 -7.89 -50.43
CA ALA A 399 27.90 -8.86 -49.38
C ALA A 399 26.41 -9.01 -49.03
N ASN A 400 25.56 -8.04 -49.37
CA ASN A 400 24.14 -8.04 -48.96
C ASN A 400 23.17 -7.30 -49.91
N ASN A 401 23.59 -6.91 -51.11
CA ASN A 401 22.70 -6.28 -52.11
C ASN A 401 22.19 -7.33 -53.13
N PRO A 402 20.88 -7.65 -53.20
CA PRO A 402 20.34 -8.63 -54.15
C PRO A 402 20.53 -8.33 -55.64
N LEU A 403 20.92 -7.10 -56.01
CA LEU A 403 21.20 -6.71 -57.41
C LEU A 403 22.70 -6.75 -57.75
N HIS A 404 23.58 -6.98 -56.76
CA HIS A 404 25.04 -6.98 -56.90
C HIS A 404 25.68 -8.07 -56.00
N CYS A 405 25.03 -9.21 -55.81
CA CYS A 405 25.42 -10.16 -54.78
C CYS A 405 26.66 -10.98 -55.19
N GLY A 406 27.72 -10.94 -54.40
CA GLY A 406 29.02 -11.54 -54.73
C GLY A 406 29.81 -10.82 -55.83
N GLY A 407 29.15 -10.01 -56.67
CA GLY A 407 29.79 -9.24 -57.74
C GLY A 407 28.87 -8.23 -58.42
N CYS A 408 29.46 -7.28 -59.15
CA CYS A 408 28.72 -6.20 -59.82
C CYS A 408 27.71 -6.73 -60.84
N GLY A 409 26.43 -6.38 -60.67
CA GLY A 409 25.36 -6.78 -61.58
C GLY A 409 24.98 -8.25 -61.50
N VAL A 410 25.48 -8.98 -60.49
CA VAL A 410 25.01 -10.32 -60.16
C VAL A 410 23.68 -10.17 -59.41
N VAL A 411 22.60 -10.16 -60.19
CA VAL A 411 21.23 -10.11 -59.68
C VAL A 411 20.81 -11.50 -59.23
N CYS A 412 20.32 -11.60 -57.99
CA CYS A 412 19.75 -12.82 -57.46
C CYS A 412 18.37 -13.07 -58.09
N THR A 413 18.20 -14.25 -58.67
CA THR A 413 16.94 -14.75 -59.22
C THR A 413 16.44 -15.91 -58.37
N ALA A 414 15.18 -15.88 -57.98
CA ALA A 414 14.50 -16.99 -57.31
C ALA A 414 13.60 -17.75 -58.30
N GLY A 415 13.22 -18.99 -57.95
CA GLY A 415 12.30 -19.81 -58.73
C GLY A 415 10.83 -19.38 -58.60
N ALA A 416 9.91 -20.27 -58.97
CA ALA A 416 8.48 -19.99 -58.80
C ALA A 416 8.13 -19.83 -57.30
N ASN A 417 7.25 -18.88 -56.98
CA ASN A 417 6.73 -18.64 -55.63
C ASN A 417 7.81 -18.37 -54.55
N ALA A 418 8.92 -17.74 -54.93
CA ALA A 418 10.01 -17.40 -54.01
C ALA A 418 10.60 -16.00 -54.29
N ALA A 419 11.06 -15.33 -53.24
CA ALA A 419 11.70 -14.01 -53.28
C ALA A 419 13.23 -14.13 -53.11
N ALA A 420 14.00 -13.37 -53.89
CA ALA A 420 15.46 -13.45 -53.92
C ALA A 420 16.14 -12.48 -52.93
N VAL A 421 17.12 -12.98 -52.16
CA VAL A 421 17.86 -12.21 -51.14
C VAL A 421 19.37 -12.44 -51.25
N CYS A 422 20.18 -11.55 -50.66
CA CYS A 422 21.64 -11.63 -50.67
C CYS A 422 22.18 -11.68 -49.24
N VAL A 423 22.98 -12.71 -48.92
CA VAL A 423 23.55 -12.92 -47.58
C VAL A 423 25.02 -13.32 -47.72
N ALA A 424 25.92 -12.59 -47.06
CA ALA A 424 27.37 -12.79 -47.10
C ALA A 424 28.00 -12.85 -48.53
N GLY A 425 27.32 -12.31 -49.54
CA GLY A 425 27.73 -12.36 -50.94
C GLY A 425 27.30 -13.60 -51.72
N ALA A 426 26.43 -14.44 -51.15
CA ALA A 426 25.71 -15.48 -51.86
C ALA A 426 24.25 -15.08 -52.09
N CYS A 427 23.75 -15.35 -53.30
CA CYS A 427 22.32 -15.30 -53.58
C CYS A 427 21.62 -16.48 -52.89
N ASN A 428 20.49 -16.17 -52.24
CA ASN A 428 19.60 -17.14 -51.61
C ASN A 428 18.16 -16.77 -52.00
N ALA A 429 17.20 -17.62 -51.67
CA ALA A 429 15.78 -17.37 -51.89
C ALA A 429 14.94 -17.79 -50.67
N VAL A 430 13.73 -17.25 -50.56
CA VAL A 430 12.79 -17.45 -49.46
C VAL A 430 11.39 -17.65 -50.04
N CYS A 431 10.63 -18.63 -49.55
CA CYS A 431 9.28 -18.93 -50.08
C CYS A 431 8.25 -17.86 -49.77
N GLU A 432 7.29 -17.70 -50.69
CA GLU A 432 6.04 -16.98 -50.44
C GLU A 432 5.12 -17.78 -49.49
N PRO A 433 4.21 -17.14 -48.74
CA PRO A 433 3.36 -17.83 -47.76
C PRO A 433 2.47 -18.92 -48.37
N GLY A 434 2.47 -20.11 -47.75
CA GLY A 434 1.62 -21.25 -48.14
C GLY A 434 2.30 -22.28 -49.05
N VAL A 435 3.52 -22.01 -49.53
CA VAL A 435 4.34 -22.97 -50.29
C VAL A 435 5.70 -23.19 -49.63
N GLY A 436 6.34 -24.32 -49.93
CA GLY A 436 7.66 -24.67 -49.42
C GLY A 436 8.55 -25.30 -50.49
N ASP A 437 9.85 -25.10 -50.33
CA ASP A 437 10.93 -25.84 -51.01
C ASP A 437 11.15 -27.16 -50.25
N CYS A 438 10.59 -28.25 -50.77
CA CYS A 438 10.61 -29.54 -50.08
C CYS A 438 11.62 -30.56 -50.65
N ASP A 439 12.26 -30.27 -51.78
CA ASP A 439 13.44 -31.01 -52.27
C ASP A 439 14.79 -30.31 -51.95
N GLN A 440 14.72 -29.11 -51.35
CA GLN A 440 15.82 -28.25 -50.90
C GLN A 440 16.67 -27.69 -52.05
N ASP A 441 16.05 -27.42 -53.21
CA ASP A 441 16.73 -26.94 -54.41
C ASP A 441 16.81 -25.42 -54.59
N LEU A 442 16.29 -24.56 -53.68
CA LEU A 442 16.29 -23.09 -53.83
C LEU A 442 17.65 -22.40 -54.10
N THR A 443 18.77 -23.09 -53.85
CA THR A 443 20.14 -22.60 -54.15
C THR A 443 20.72 -23.18 -55.46
N SER A 444 19.98 -24.03 -56.16
CA SER A 444 20.33 -24.70 -57.40
C SER A 444 20.19 -23.76 -58.62
N PRO A 445 21.13 -23.77 -59.58
CA PRO A 445 20.96 -23.11 -60.87
C PRO A 445 19.80 -23.66 -61.71
N ASN A 446 19.25 -24.82 -61.35
CA ASN A 446 18.08 -25.44 -61.98
C ASN A 446 16.84 -25.38 -61.07
N SER A 447 16.85 -24.52 -60.04
CA SER A 447 15.81 -24.53 -59.01
C SER A 447 14.41 -24.42 -59.58
N ASN A 448 13.52 -25.25 -59.05
CA ASN A 448 12.12 -25.28 -59.48
C ASN A 448 11.27 -24.24 -58.71
N GLY A 449 11.64 -23.91 -57.47
CA GLY A 449 11.11 -22.78 -56.69
C GLY A 449 10.73 -23.18 -55.27
N CYS A 450 9.56 -22.72 -54.82
CA CYS A 450 8.82 -23.34 -53.72
C CYS A 450 7.59 -24.01 -54.34
N GLU A 451 7.73 -25.30 -54.58
CA GLU A 451 6.91 -26.12 -55.46
C GLU A 451 5.80 -26.89 -54.76
N THR A 452 5.99 -27.16 -53.47
CA THR A 452 5.04 -27.95 -52.69
C THR A 452 4.03 -27.03 -52.00
N ASP A 453 2.75 -27.24 -52.32
CA ASP A 453 1.62 -26.61 -51.65
C ASP A 453 1.48 -27.14 -50.22
N LEU A 454 1.88 -26.32 -49.25
CA LEU A 454 1.79 -26.64 -47.83
C LEU A 454 0.35 -26.59 -47.31
N THR A 455 -0.60 -26.05 -48.09
CA THR A 455 -1.99 -25.86 -47.66
C THR A 455 -2.90 -27.06 -47.93
N SER A 456 -2.53 -27.93 -48.88
CA SER A 456 -3.31 -29.13 -49.24
C SER A 456 -2.52 -30.44 -49.34
N SER A 457 -1.18 -30.42 -49.33
CA SER A 457 -0.36 -31.63 -49.40
C SER A 457 -0.35 -32.41 -48.08
N ALA A 458 -0.98 -33.58 -48.05
CA ALA A 458 -0.93 -34.49 -46.90
C ALA A 458 0.48 -35.01 -46.56
N GLY A 459 1.49 -34.82 -47.43
CA GLY A 459 2.89 -35.15 -47.19
C GLY A 459 3.79 -33.99 -46.75
N ALA A 460 3.25 -32.76 -46.70
CA ALA A 460 3.99 -31.53 -46.38
C ALA A 460 3.06 -30.45 -45.81
N CYS A 461 2.15 -30.82 -44.92
CA CYS A 461 1.07 -29.95 -44.46
C CYS A 461 1.60 -28.92 -43.45
N GLY A 462 1.44 -27.63 -43.75
CA GLY A 462 1.96 -26.53 -42.95
C GLY A 462 3.47 -26.31 -43.06
N ALA A 463 4.27 -27.36 -43.24
CA ALA A 463 5.71 -27.29 -43.53
C ALA A 463 6.24 -28.53 -44.28
N CYS A 464 7.38 -28.37 -44.96
CA CYS A 464 8.01 -29.44 -45.72
C CYS A 464 8.35 -30.67 -44.87
N GLY A 465 8.01 -31.86 -45.38
CA GLY A 465 8.21 -33.13 -44.69
C GLY A 465 7.21 -33.43 -43.56
N VAL A 466 6.30 -32.51 -43.24
CA VAL A 466 5.21 -32.75 -42.28
C VAL A 466 4.12 -33.59 -42.97
N SER A 467 4.30 -34.90 -42.94
CA SER A 467 3.28 -35.85 -43.37
C SER A 467 2.21 -36.01 -42.29
N CYS A 468 0.94 -35.88 -42.67
CA CYS A 468 -0.19 -36.11 -41.77
C CYS A 468 -0.33 -37.61 -41.50
N GLN A 469 0.26 -38.08 -40.40
CA GLN A 469 0.31 -39.48 -39.99
C GLN A 469 -0.23 -39.63 -38.55
N PRO A 470 -1.56 -39.52 -38.34
CA PRO A 470 -2.18 -39.85 -37.06
C PRO A 470 -1.94 -41.33 -36.71
N ALA A 471 -1.89 -41.66 -35.42
CA ALA A 471 -1.80 -43.06 -35.00
C ALA A 471 -3.09 -43.80 -35.40
N ASN A 472 -2.94 -45.06 -35.85
CA ASN A 472 -4.03 -45.96 -36.21
C ASN A 472 -5.08 -45.35 -37.16
N GLY A 473 -4.67 -44.48 -38.09
CA GLY A 473 -5.58 -43.81 -39.01
C GLY A 473 -4.91 -43.13 -40.20
N THR A 474 -5.76 -42.64 -41.10
CA THR A 474 -5.35 -41.99 -42.36
C THR A 474 -5.44 -40.47 -42.24
N GLY A 475 -4.31 -39.78 -42.40
CA GLY A 475 -4.27 -38.31 -42.33
C GLY A 475 -4.58 -37.62 -43.67
N VAL A 476 -5.17 -36.42 -43.56
CA VAL A 476 -5.45 -35.49 -44.67
C VAL A 476 -4.88 -34.10 -44.33
N CYS A 477 -4.80 -33.20 -45.31
CA CYS A 477 -4.38 -31.81 -45.12
C CYS A 477 -5.44 -30.84 -45.67
N ALA A 478 -5.75 -29.80 -44.91
CA ALA A 478 -6.68 -28.74 -45.30
C ALA A 478 -6.24 -27.38 -44.73
N ALA A 479 -6.15 -26.37 -45.59
CA ALA A 479 -5.73 -25.00 -45.23
C ALA A 479 -4.40 -24.89 -44.45
N GLY A 480 -3.50 -25.87 -44.63
CA GLY A 480 -2.20 -25.91 -43.94
C GLY A 480 -2.24 -26.55 -42.55
N GLN A 481 -3.36 -27.16 -42.18
CA GLN A 481 -3.50 -27.96 -40.98
C GLN A 481 -3.79 -29.41 -41.38
N CYS A 482 -3.17 -30.37 -40.67
CA CYS A 482 -3.55 -31.77 -40.83
C CYS A 482 -4.99 -31.99 -40.34
N GLY A 483 -5.57 -33.13 -40.70
CA GLY A 483 -6.86 -33.62 -40.22
C GLY A 483 -6.91 -35.15 -40.30
N LEU A 484 -7.89 -35.75 -39.64
CA LEU A 484 -8.12 -37.20 -39.67
C LEU A 484 -9.16 -37.54 -40.74
N GLY A 485 -8.90 -38.60 -41.52
CA GLY A 485 -9.77 -39.07 -42.60
C GLY A 485 -10.64 -40.26 -42.19
N GLN A 486 -10.00 -41.38 -41.86
CA GLN A 486 -10.62 -42.62 -41.36
C GLN A 486 -9.65 -43.40 -40.47
N CYS A 487 -10.17 -44.06 -39.42
CA CYS A 487 -9.42 -44.96 -38.55
C CYS A 487 -9.12 -46.33 -39.19
N ASP A 488 -8.06 -46.97 -38.73
CA ASP A 488 -7.71 -48.34 -39.04
C ASP A 488 -8.66 -49.34 -38.35
N VAL A 489 -8.81 -50.53 -38.94
CA VAL A 489 -9.80 -51.53 -38.50
C VAL A 489 -9.45 -52.09 -37.12
N GLY A 490 -10.23 -51.69 -36.12
CA GLY A 490 -10.04 -52.05 -34.70
C GLY A 490 -9.80 -50.85 -33.79
N PHE A 491 -9.65 -49.65 -34.37
CA PHE A 491 -9.50 -48.39 -33.66
C PHE A 491 -10.63 -47.42 -34.00
N ASP A 492 -10.86 -46.46 -33.12
CA ASP A 492 -11.91 -45.44 -33.22
C ASP A 492 -11.37 -44.11 -32.64
N ASP A 493 -12.03 -43.00 -32.97
CA ASP A 493 -11.66 -41.63 -32.58
C ASP A 493 -12.72 -41.10 -31.59
N CYS A 494 -12.37 -41.01 -30.31
CA CYS A 494 -13.34 -40.82 -29.23
C CYS A 494 -13.37 -39.39 -28.67
N ASP A 495 -12.28 -38.63 -28.82
CA ASP A 495 -12.18 -37.21 -28.43
C ASP A 495 -12.18 -36.24 -29.63
N SER A 496 -12.11 -36.73 -30.87
CA SER A 496 -11.96 -35.94 -32.11
C SER A 496 -10.65 -35.14 -32.19
N ALA A 497 -9.61 -35.55 -31.45
CA ALA A 497 -8.32 -34.88 -31.38
C ALA A 497 -7.25 -35.53 -32.29
N LEU A 498 -6.99 -34.84 -33.39
CA LEU A 498 -5.98 -35.18 -34.40
C LEU A 498 -4.58 -35.56 -33.87
N ALA A 499 -4.17 -35.02 -32.72
CA ALA A 499 -2.80 -35.16 -32.20
C ALA A 499 -2.49 -36.58 -31.71
N ASN A 500 -3.51 -37.29 -31.23
CA ASN A 500 -3.47 -38.67 -30.74
C ASN A 500 -3.89 -39.68 -31.83
N GLY A 501 -4.71 -39.26 -32.80
CA GLY A 501 -5.13 -40.10 -33.93
C GLY A 501 -6.42 -40.84 -33.61
N CYS A 502 -6.47 -42.15 -33.92
CA CYS A 502 -7.54 -43.02 -33.44
C CYS A 502 -7.00 -43.77 -32.20
N GLU A 503 -7.31 -43.22 -31.05
CA GLU A 503 -6.63 -43.46 -29.77
C GLU A 503 -7.15 -44.70 -29.02
N ALA A 504 -8.38 -45.11 -29.29
CA ALA A 504 -9.04 -46.22 -28.60
C ALA A 504 -8.85 -47.57 -29.31
N GLU A 505 -8.21 -48.56 -28.66
CA GLU A 505 -8.11 -49.93 -29.18
C GLU A 505 -9.34 -50.76 -28.80
N LEU A 506 -10.34 -50.80 -29.69
CA LEU A 506 -11.65 -51.43 -29.45
C LEU A 506 -11.60 -52.93 -29.11
N ALA A 507 -10.45 -53.59 -29.26
CA ALA A 507 -10.27 -55.01 -28.97
C ALA A 507 -9.98 -55.30 -27.49
N THR A 508 -9.32 -54.39 -26.77
CA THR A 508 -8.73 -54.63 -25.44
C THR A 508 -8.76 -53.42 -24.50
N ASP A 509 -9.23 -52.26 -24.95
CA ASP A 509 -9.46 -51.09 -24.09
C ASP A 509 -10.71 -51.28 -23.21
N ASP A 510 -10.53 -51.25 -21.89
CA ASP A 510 -11.60 -51.39 -20.89
C ASP A 510 -12.56 -50.19 -20.85
N LEU A 511 -12.20 -49.05 -21.42
CA LEU A 511 -13.04 -47.84 -21.51
C LEU A 511 -13.76 -47.70 -22.85
N ASN A 512 -13.26 -48.37 -23.91
CA ASN A 512 -13.75 -48.26 -25.29
C ASN A 512 -14.02 -49.64 -25.93
N CYS A 513 -14.54 -50.60 -25.16
CA CYS A 513 -14.62 -51.99 -25.56
C CYS A 513 -15.67 -52.22 -26.67
N GLY A 514 -15.19 -52.37 -27.91
CA GLY A 514 -16.01 -52.60 -29.11
C GLY A 514 -16.58 -51.34 -29.79
N ALA A 515 -16.55 -50.18 -29.13
CA ALA A 515 -16.75 -48.83 -29.69
C ALA A 515 -16.35 -47.76 -28.66
N CYS A 516 -16.13 -46.52 -29.11
CA CYS A 516 -15.88 -45.37 -28.21
C CYS A 516 -16.88 -45.25 -27.05
N ASN A 517 -16.36 -44.97 -25.86
CA ASN A 517 -17.08 -44.81 -24.59
C ASN A 517 -17.90 -46.04 -24.13
N VAL A 518 -17.66 -47.23 -24.70
CA VAL A 518 -18.26 -48.50 -24.24
C VAL A 518 -17.40 -49.13 -23.15
N ALA A 519 -17.40 -48.51 -21.97
CA ALA A 519 -16.63 -48.98 -20.83
C ALA A 519 -17.17 -50.31 -20.28
N CYS A 520 -16.27 -51.20 -19.89
CA CYS A 520 -16.60 -52.49 -19.29
C CYS A 520 -17.14 -52.33 -17.86
N GLY A 521 -18.07 -53.22 -17.50
CA GLY A 521 -18.71 -53.22 -16.19
C GLY A 521 -17.74 -53.69 -15.09
N VAL A 522 -17.91 -53.16 -13.87
CA VAL A 522 -17.07 -53.49 -12.70
C VAL A 522 -16.89 -55.01 -12.54
N GLY A 523 -15.62 -55.45 -12.49
CA GLY A 523 -15.24 -56.86 -12.43
C GLY A 523 -15.14 -57.56 -13.81
N THR A 524 -15.17 -56.81 -14.91
CA THR A 524 -14.93 -57.30 -16.28
C THR A 524 -13.96 -56.40 -17.06
N ALA A 525 -13.13 -57.03 -17.88
CA ALA A 525 -12.15 -56.40 -18.77
C ALA A 525 -12.41 -56.79 -20.24
N CYS A 526 -11.93 -56.01 -21.21
CA CYS A 526 -12.19 -56.17 -22.62
C CYS A 526 -11.32 -57.28 -23.25
N GLN A 527 -11.96 -58.27 -23.87
CA GLN A 527 -11.26 -59.34 -24.59
C GLN A 527 -11.89 -59.61 -25.96
N GLY A 528 -11.32 -58.99 -27.00
CA GLY A 528 -11.78 -59.10 -28.38
C GLY A 528 -13.02 -58.26 -28.68
N GLY A 529 -13.14 -57.09 -28.04
CA GLY A 529 -14.30 -56.19 -28.17
C GLY A 529 -15.55 -56.66 -27.43
N ALA A 530 -15.36 -57.45 -26.36
CA ALA A 530 -16.42 -57.83 -25.43
C ALA A 530 -15.88 -58.00 -24.00
N CYS A 531 -16.63 -57.53 -23.01
CA CYS A 531 -16.22 -57.55 -21.61
C CYS A 531 -16.36 -58.95 -20.96
N VAL A 532 -15.32 -59.43 -20.29
CA VAL A 532 -15.20 -60.76 -19.66
C VAL A 532 -14.68 -60.66 -18.22
N ALA A 533 -15.13 -61.55 -17.32
CA ALA A 533 -14.93 -61.38 -15.86
C ALA A 533 -13.56 -61.83 -15.33
N LEU A 534 -13.03 -61.10 -14.33
CA LEU A 534 -11.74 -61.35 -13.66
C LEU A 534 -11.89 -61.54 -12.12
N PRO A 535 -10.93 -62.21 -11.45
CA PRO A 535 -10.87 -62.32 -9.99
C PRO A 535 -10.16 -61.12 -9.32
N PRO A 536 -10.53 -60.71 -8.09
CA PRO A 536 -9.99 -59.51 -7.46
C PRO A 536 -8.62 -59.71 -6.80
N THR A 537 -7.69 -58.79 -7.07
CA THR A 537 -6.34 -58.68 -6.50
C THR A 537 -6.12 -57.41 -5.66
N GLY A 538 -6.77 -56.29 -5.98
CA GLY A 538 -6.62 -55.00 -5.27
C GLY A 538 -5.70 -53.99 -5.97
N GLU A 539 -5.17 -54.35 -7.12
CA GLU A 539 -4.28 -53.53 -7.97
C GLU A 539 -5.06 -52.36 -8.63
N ASP A 540 -6.38 -52.49 -8.79
CA ASP A 540 -7.22 -51.53 -9.52
C ASP A 540 -8.61 -51.30 -8.89
N CYS A 541 -9.35 -50.35 -9.46
CA CYS A 541 -10.71 -49.98 -9.08
C CYS A 541 -11.77 -51.09 -9.31
N SER A 542 -11.54 -52.02 -10.22
CA SER A 542 -12.44 -53.15 -10.51
C SER A 542 -12.28 -54.30 -9.51
N THR A 543 -11.09 -54.38 -8.90
CA THR A 543 -10.64 -55.44 -7.98
C THR A 543 -10.47 -54.98 -6.54
N ALA A 544 -10.70 -53.69 -6.26
CA ALA A 544 -10.45 -53.00 -4.99
C ALA A 544 -10.90 -53.76 -3.73
N ILE A 545 -10.02 -53.80 -2.73
CA ILE A 545 -10.17 -54.63 -1.53
C ILE A 545 -11.24 -54.04 -0.58
N PRO A 546 -12.29 -54.79 -0.18
CA PRO A 546 -13.32 -54.28 0.72
C PRO A 546 -12.80 -54.06 2.15
N LEU A 547 -12.80 -52.78 2.58
CA LEU A 547 -12.55 -52.36 3.96
C LEU A 547 -13.81 -52.47 4.82
N LEU A 548 -13.64 -52.94 6.06
CA LEU A 548 -14.69 -53.01 7.07
C LEU A 548 -14.34 -52.13 8.29
N PRO A 549 -15.32 -51.73 9.12
CA PRO A 549 -15.05 -51.01 10.36
C PRO A 549 -14.18 -51.82 11.33
N GLY A 550 -13.24 -51.15 12.00
CA GLY A 550 -12.23 -51.77 12.87
C GLY A 550 -10.90 -52.04 12.16
N THR A 551 -10.07 -52.92 12.74
CA THR A 551 -8.75 -53.27 12.20
C THR A 551 -8.85 -54.38 11.17
N ASN A 552 -8.50 -54.04 9.93
CA ASN A 552 -8.39 -54.97 8.80
C ASN A 552 -6.93 -55.38 8.61
N SER A 553 -6.69 -56.56 8.06
CA SER A 553 -5.36 -57.11 7.81
C SER A 553 -5.34 -57.93 6.53
N TYR A 554 -4.69 -57.42 5.48
CA TYR A 554 -4.71 -58.05 4.15
C TYR A 554 -3.31 -58.54 3.74
N PRO A 555 -3.15 -59.82 3.38
CA PRO A 555 -1.95 -60.25 2.66
C PRO A 555 -1.99 -59.66 1.24
N HIS A 556 -0.87 -59.08 0.82
CA HIS A 556 -0.66 -58.49 -0.51
C HIS A 556 0.59 -59.13 -1.13
N GLU A 557 0.63 -59.30 -2.45
CA GLU A 557 1.75 -59.88 -3.19
C GLU A 557 2.03 -59.00 -4.42
N ALA A 558 2.78 -57.91 -4.22
CA ALA A 558 3.07 -56.93 -5.28
C ALA A 558 3.71 -57.59 -6.51
N VAL A 559 2.97 -57.65 -7.62
CA VAL A 559 3.40 -58.34 -8.86
C VAL A 559 4.08 -57.36 -9.84
N VAL A 560 3.73 -56.08 -9.77
CA VAL A 560 4.28 -54.98 -10.58
C VAL A 560 4.84 -53.90 -9.63
N ASN A 561 5.34 -52.78 -10.16
CA ASN A 561 6.22 -51.85 -9.44
C ASN A 561 5.66 -50.44 -9.63
N ASP A 562 4.61 -50.14 -8.87
CA ASP A 562 3.61 -49.11 -9.19
C ASP A 562 3.83 -47.86 -8.34
N TYR A 563 4.91 -47.14 -8.68
CA TYR A 563 5.39 -45.96 -7.95
C TYR A 563 5.05 -44.65 -8.69
N MET A 564 4.69 -43.61 -7.94
CA MET A 564 4.58 -42.25 -8.50
C MET A 564 5.95 -41.77 -9.04
N PRO A 565 6.08 -41.46 -10.35
CA PRO A 565 7.40 -41.36 -10.99
C PRO A 565 8.08 -39.98 -10.90
N THR A 566 7.56 -39.02 -10.12
CA THR A 566 8.06 -37.63 -10.12
C THR A 566 8.53 -37.14 -8.74
N ILE A 567 9.74 -36.55 -8.74
CA ILE A 567 10.50 -36.20 -7.51
C ILE A 567 10.03 -34.89 -6.84
N ASN A 568 9.00 -34.23 -7.39
CA ASN A 568 8.56 -32.90 -6.96
C ASN A 568 7.16 -32.89 -6.31
N ALA A 569 6.42 -34.00 -6.34
CA ALA A 569 5.05 -34.10 -5.82
C ALA A 569 5.00 -34.32 -4.29
N PHE A 570 5.51 -33.36 -3.51
CA PHE A 570 5.51 -33.41 -2.03
C PHE A 570 4.16 -33.04 -1.38
N SER A 571 3.10 -32.87 -2.17
CA SER A 571 1.84 -32.25 -1.73
C SER A 571 0.67 -32.74 -2.57
N CYS A 572 -0.50 -32.98 -1.95
CA CYS A 572 -1.71 -33.55 -2.54
C CYS A 572 -2.48 -32.60 -3.50
N TRP A 573 -1.77 -31.94 -4.42
CA TRP A 573 -2.33 -30.83 -5.20
C TRP A 573 -2.23 -31.00 -6.73
N VAL A 574 -1.58 -32.06 -7.21
CA VAL A 574 -1.39 -32.34 -8.64
C VAL A 574 -2.48 -33.31 -9.13
N THR A 575 -3.13 -33.00 -10.25
CA THR A 575 -4.07 -33.91 -10.90
C THR A 575 -3.32 -35.11 -11.47
N TYR A 576 -3.60 -36.31 -10.94
CA TYR A 576 -3.00 -37.57 -11.40
C TYR A 576 -4.11 -38.58 -11.70
N ASN A 577 -4.02 -39.22 -12.87
CA ASN A 577 -4.76 -40.45 -13.17
C ASN A 577 -3.96 -41.59 -12.53
N VAL A 578 -4.54 -42.34 -11.58
CA VAL A 578 -3.81 -43.38 -10.84
C VAL A 578 -3.69 -44.66 -11.65
N ASP A 579 -2.91 -44.55 -12.72
CA ASP A 579 -2.28 -45.66 -13.43
C ASP A 579 -1.12 -46.17 -12.56
N GLY A 580 -1.37 -47.26 -11.84
CA GLY A 580 -0.50 -47.83 -10.82
C GLY A 580 -0.53 -47.09 -9.47
N GLY A 581 -1.20 -47.69 -8.48
CA GLY A 581 -1.09 -47.31 -7.07
C GLY A 581 -1.12 -48.57 -6.20
N ASP A 582 -0.07 -48.78 -5.39
CA ASP A 582 0.29 -50.08 -4.79
C ASP A 582 -0.87 -50.94 -4.25
N VAL A 583 -1.88 -50.37 -3.57
CA VAL A 583 -3.16 -51.05 -3.26
C VAL A 583 -4.33 -50.06 -3.24
N VAL A 584 -5.44 -50.44 -3.91
CA VAL A 584 -6.74 -49.77 -3.86
C VAL A 584 -7.70 -50.48 -2.90
N PHE A 585 -8.26 -49.74 -1.95
CA PHE A 585 -9.32 -50.20 -1.06
C PHE A 585 -10.66 -49.54 -1.38
N ARG A 586 -11.76 -50.26 -1.07
CA ARG A 586 -13.13 -49.77 -1.15
C ARG A 586 -13.82 -49.87 0.22
N TYR A 587 -14.27 -48.75 0.76
CA TYR A 587 -15.09 -48.70 1.97
C TYR A 587 -16.51 -48.24 1.60
N THR A 588 -17.52 -49.06 1.89
CA THR A 588 -18.94 -48.70 1.72
C THR A 588 -19.48 -48.15 3.02
N ALA A 589 -19.86 -46.87 3.04
CA ALA A 589 -20.30 -46.19 4.25
C ALA A 589 -21.67 -46.69 4.73
N THR A 590 -21.78 -47.09 5.99
CA THR A 590 -23.02 -47.67 6.54
C THR A 590 -24.05 -46.61 6.97
N ALA A 591 -23.58 -45.41 7.32
CA ALA A 591 -24.37 -44.21 7.56
C ALA A 591 -23.55 -42.96 7.19
N THR A 592 -24.18 -41.79 7.19
CA THR A 592 -23.46 -40.51 7.04
C THR A 592 -22.61 -40.24 8.29
N GLY A 593 -21.41 -39.70 8.14
CA GLY A 593 -20.41 -39.63 9.20
C GLY A 593 -19.12 -38.93 8.79
N ALA A 594 -18.17 -38.85 9.71
CA ALA A 594 -16.76 -38.85 9.34
C ALA A 594 -16.21 -40.29 9.42
N VAL A 595 -15.19 -40.62 8.62
CA VAL A 595 -14.44 -41.88 8.75
C VAL A 595 -12.97 -41.56 8.79
N SER A 596 -12.30 -42.03 9.85
CA SER A 596 -10.85 -41.99 9.96
C SER A 596 -10.25 -43.33 9.53
N VAL A 597 -9.29 -43.29 8.61
CA VAL A 597 -8.54 -44.48 8.16
C VAL A 597 -7.08 -44.32 8.56
N THR A 598 -6.65 -45.16 9.50
CA THR A 598 -5.27 -45.17 10.03
C THR A 598 -4.49 -46.36 9.49
N LEU A 599 -3.46 -46.08 8.69
CA LEU A 599 -2.48 -47.06 8.21
C LEU A 599 -1.33 -47.21 9.21
N GLN A 600 -0.95 -48.44 9.55
CA GLN A 600 0.30 -48.74 10.25
C GLN A 600 1.44 -48.90 9.24
N LYS A 601 2.59 -48.24 9.47
CA LYS A 601 3.73 -48.26 8.54
C LYS A 601 5.09 -48.27 9.25
N PRO A 602 6.18 -48.63 8.55
CA PRO A 602 7.53 -48.43 9.06
C PRO A 602 7.85 -46.94 9.28
N GLY A 603 8.61 -46.65 10.33
CA GLY A 603 9.23 -45.33 10.51
C GLY A 603 10.44 -45.20 9.57
N SER A 604 10.65 -44.01 9.00
CA SER A 604 11.70 -43.71 7.98
C SER A 604 11.38 -44.16 6.54
N GLN A 605 10.09 -44.33 6.19
CA GLN A 605 9.61 -44.54 4.82
C GLN A 605 8.44 -43.58 4.56
N ARG A 606 8.38 -42.96 3.36
CA ARG A 606 7.34 -41.99 3.02
C ARG A 606 6.23 -42.67 2.23
N TYR A 607 5.08 -42.83 2.88
CA TYR A 607 3.85 -43.25 2.22
C TYR A 607 2.88 -42.07 2.12
N ASN A 608 1.99 -42.16 1.15
CA ASN A 608 0.81 -41.31 1.00
C ASN A 608 -0.44 -42.16 1.23
N ILE A 609 -1.46 -41.58 1.86
CA ILE A 609 -2.81 -42.13 1.91
C ILE A 609 -3.80 -41.05 1.45
N ALA A 610 -4.75 -41.42 0.59
CA ALA A 610 -5.76 -40.50 0.05
C ALA A 610 -7.13 -41.18 -0.05
N ALA A 611 -8.21 -40.42 0.15
CA ALA A 611 -9.59 -40.87 0.00
C ALA A 611 -10.35 -40.04 -1.02
N VAL A 612 -11.15 -40.69 -1.86
CA VAL A 612 -11.93 -40.08 -2.95
C VAL A 612 -13.38 -40.57 -2.94
N PRO A 613 -14.35 -39.83 -3.52
CA PRO A 613 -15.73 -40.25 -3.64
C PRO A 613 -15.91 -41.34 -4.73
N THR A 614 -17.15 -41.57 -5.16
CA THR A 614 -17.60 -42.75 -5.95
C THR A 614 -16.91 -43.00 -7.30
N SER A 615 -16.08 -42.09 -7.80
CA SER A 615 -15.33 -42.21 -9.06
C SER A 615 -13.87 -42.63 -8.82
N CYS A 616 -13.65 -43.92 -8.58
CA CYS A 616 -12.31 -44.49 -8.51
C CYS A 616 -11.55 -44.31 -9.83
N GLY A 617 -10.27 -43.93 -9.76
CA GLY A 617 -9.37 -43.72 -10.90
C GLY A 617 -8.73 -42.32 -10.92
N LEU A 618 -9.35 -41.35 -10.25
CA LEU A 618 -8.87 -39.97 -10.15
C LEU A 618 -8.65 -39.59 -8.68
N LEU A 619 -7.49 -39.01 -8.37
CA LEU A 619 -7.20 -38.41 -7.05
C LEU A 619 -7.81 -37.00 -6.87
N ARG A 620 -8.67 -36.54 -7.78
CA ARG A 620 -9.41 -35.28 -7.63
C ARG A 620 -10.90 -35.43 -8.01
N PRO A 621 -11.83 -34.85 -7.22
CA PRO A 621 -11.61 -34.23 -5.92
C PRO A 621 -11.31 -35.28 -4.83
N GLU A 622 -10.16 -35.15 -4.16
CA GLU A 622 -9.88 -35.89 -2.94
C GLU A 622 -10.64 -35.27 -1.76
N LEU A 623 -11.11 -36.12 -0.84
CA LEU A 623 -11.81 -35.72 0.38
C LEU A 623 -10.85 -35.54 1.55
N ALA A 624 -9.72 -36.26 1.52
CA ALA A 624 -8.58 -36.09 2.42
C ALA A 624 -7.35 -36.78 1.82
N CYS A 625 -6.18 -36.19 1.99
CA CYS A 625 -4.89 -36.79 1.67
C CYS A 625 -3.82 -36.41 2.70
N PHE A 626 -2.91 -37.32 3.00
CA PHE A 626 -1.83 -37.11 3.96
C PHE A 626 -0.55 -37.86 3.56
N SER A 627 0.61 -37.22 3.76
CA SER A 627 1.95 -37.77 3.45
C SER A 627 2.82 -37.77 4.69
N GLU A 628 3.34 -38.94 5.09
CA GLU A 628 4.11 -39.09 6.34
C GLU A 628 5.36 -39.96 6.13
N PHE A 629 6.50 -39.52 6.68
CA PHE A 629 7.80 -40.15 6.54
C PHE A 629 8.33 -40.75 7.86
N THR A 630 8.11 -40.04 8.96
CA THR A 630 8.72 -40.28 10.27
C THR A 630 7.89 -41.20 11.16
N ALA A 631 6.59 -40.93 11.30
CA ALA A 631 5.73 -41.68 12.22
C ALA A 631 5.47 -43.11 11.75
N THR A 632 5.23 -44.03 12.68
CA THR A 632 4.87 -45.44 12.41
C THR A 632 3.38 -45.65 12.12
N SER A 633 2.62 -44.56 12.09
CA SER A 633 1.18 -44.55 11.78
C SER A 633 0.85 -43.25 11.07
N MET A 634 -0.07 -43.30 10.12
CA MET A 634 -0.59 -42.14 9.41
C MET A 634 -2.10 -42.26 9.27
N SER A 635 -2.83 -41.14 9.31
CA SER A 635 -4.30 -41.14 9.25
C SER A 635 -4.81 -40.03 8.36
N ILE A 636 -5.94 -40.29 7.71
CA ILE A 636 -6.84 -39.29 7.13
C ILE A 636 -8.21 -39.42 7.79
N GLU A 637 -8.97 -38.33 7.86
CA GLU A 637 -10.39 -38.32 8.25
C GLU A 637 -11.16 -37.54 7.18
N PHE A 638 -12.28 -38.09 6.71
CA PHE A 638 -13.08 -37.52 5.62
C PHE A 638 -14.58 -37.74 5.84
N GLY A 639 -15.40 -36.84 5.29
CA GLY A 639 -16.87 -36.96 5.31
C GLY A 639 -17.37 -38.10 4.43
N VAL A 640 -18.34 -38.87 4.93
CA VAL A 640 -19.00 -39.98 4.22
C VAL A 640 -20.52 -39.88 4.27
N GLN A 641 -21.21 -40.42 3.27
CA GLN A 641 -22.66 -40.49 3.19
C GLN A 641 -23.14 -41.95 3.18
N GLY A 642 -24.18 -42.25 3.96
CA GLY A 642 -24.70 -43.62 4.10
C GLY A 642 -25.15 -44.22 2.76
N GLY A 643 -24.58 -45.38 2.41
CA GLY A 643 -24.83 -46.10 1.17
C GLY A 643 -23.91 -45.75 0.01
N GLN A 644 -23.00 -44.77 0.16
CA GLN A 644 -21.98 -44.45 -0.85
C GLN A 644 -20.70 -45.28 -0.67
N ASP A 645 -20.00 -45.49 -1.78
CA ASP A 645 -18.66 -46.07 -1.80
C ASP A 645 -17.58 -44.99 -1.84
N TYR A 646 -16.53 -45.22 -1.05
CA TYR A 646 -15.33 -44.39 -0.97
C TYR A 646 -14.11 -45.25 -1.26
N PHE A 647 -13.19 -44.71 -2.05
CA PHE A 647 -11.98 -45.42 -2.44
C PHE A 647 -10.79 -44.82 -1.70
N VAL A 648 -9.96 -45.68 -1.11
CA VAL A 648 -8.80 -45.30 -0.31
C VAL A 648 -7.55 -45.90 -0.94
N TYR A 649 -6.62 -45.03 -1.32
CA TYR A 649 -5.36 -45.39 -1.95
C TYR A 649 -4.23 -45.40 -0.91
N VAL A 650 -3.37 -46.42 -0.96
CA VAL A 650 -2.11 -46.48 -0.23
C VAL A 650 -0.97 -46.58 -1.24
N MET A 651 0.02 -45.69 -1.12
CA MET A 651 1.08 -45.52 -2.13
C MET A 651 2.45 -45.28 -1.45
N ASP A 652 3.50 -45.98 -1.89
CA ASP A 652 4.90 -45.64 -1.56
C ASP A 652 5.42 -44.57 -2.53
N THR A 653 6.31 -43.70 -2.03
CA THR A 653 7.00 -42.67 -2.82
C THR A 653 8.50 -42.98 -3.03
N THR A 654 8.97 -44.13 -2.53
CA THR A 654 10.41 -44.42 -2.32
C THR A 654 10.97 -45.50 -3.27
N SER A 655 10.64 -45.40 -4.56
CA SER A 655 11.32 -46.08 -5.68
C SER A 655 11.61 -47.59 -5.48
N GLY A 656 10.57 -48.42 -5.51
CA GLY A 656 10.63 -49.84 -5.93
C GLY A 656 11.67 -50.75 -5.24
N THR A 657 12.03 -50.48 -3.99
CA THR A 657 13.06 -51.25 -3.24
C THR A 657 12.66 -51.61 -1.80
N SER A 658 11.51 -51.12 -1.34
CA SER A 658 10.81 -51.60 -0.15
C SER A 658 9.36 -51.87 -0.55
N PRO A 659 8.81 -53.07 -0.38
CA PRO A 659 7.39 -53.31 -0.63
C PRO A 659 6.55 -52.72 0.51
N LEU A 660 5.26 -52.47 0.23
CA LEU A 660 4.27 -52.16 1.27
C LEU A 660 4.28 -53.22 2.40
N PRO A 661 3.86 -52.85 3.62
CA PRO A 661 3.79 -53.77 4.75
C PRO A 661 2.93 -54.98 4.42
N ASN A 662 3.44 -56.19 4.65
CA ASN A 662 2.71 -57.43 4.40
C ASN A 662 2.55 -58.23 5.71
N PRO A 663 1.33 -58.40 6.25
CA PRO A 663 0.06 -57.86 5.74
C PRO A 663 -0.07 -56.34 5.92
N LEU A 664 -0.88 -55.71 5.06
CA LEU A 664 -1.30 -54.32 5.23
C LEU A 664 -2.30 -54.25 6.38
N VAL A 665 -2.06 -53.35 7.34
CA VAL A 665 -2.91 -53.17 8.52
C VAL A 665 -3.51 -51.76 8.54
N LEU A 666 -4.80 -51.68 8.24
CA LEU A 666 -5.59 -50.45 8.23
C LEU A 666 -6.68 -50.54 9.29
N THR A 667 -6.77 -49.54 10.17
CA THR A 667 -7.86 -49.41 11.14
C THR A 667 -8.83 -48.32 10.69
N VAL A 668 -10.07 -48.71 10.42
CA VAL A 668 -11.17 -47.83 10.03
C VAL A 668 -11.99 -47.50 11.28
N THR A 669 -12.11 -46.21 11.60
CA THR A 669 -12.89 -45.71 12.75
C THR A 669 -14.03 -44.85 12.23
N GLU A 670 -15.27 -45.24 12.49
CA GLU A 670 -16.47 -44.55 12.01
C GLU A 670 -17.01 -43.55 13.05
N ASN A 671 -16.92 -42.26 12.77
CA ASN A 671 -17.55 -41.16 13.52
C ASN A 671 -18.92 -40.84 12.90
N LEU A 672 -19.85 -41.79 12.92
CA LEU A 672 -21.15 -41.68 12.25
C LEU A 672 -22.04 -40.59 12.88
N CYS A 673 -22.65 -39.74 12.04
CA CYS A 673 -23.61 -38.68 12.41
C CYS A 673 -24.94 -39.32 12.87
N THR A 674 -24.92 -39.95 14.05
CA THR A 674 -26.02 -40.73 14.62
C THR A 674 -26.60 -40.05 15.85
N GLY A 675 -27.90 -39.74 15.79
CA GLY A 675 -28.48 -38.70 16.65
C GLY A 675 -28.13 -37.30 16.14
N SER A 676 -28.72 -36.26 16.74
CA SER A 676 -28.46 -34.87 16.35
C SER A 676 -27.13 -34.37 16.90
N THR A 677 -26.02 -34.77 16.28
CA THR A 677 -24.76 -34.04 16.40
C THR A 677 -24.99 -32.61 15.91
N LEU A 678 -24.50 -31.64 16.67
CA LEU A 678 -24.72 -30.22 16.37
C LEU A 678 -24.00 -29.84 15.05
N PRO A 679 -24.58 -28.93 14.24
CA PRO A 679 -23.88 -28.32 13.11
C PRO A 679 -22.65 -27.55 13.61
N ALA A 680 -21.73 -27.22 12.71
CA ALA A 680 -20.68 -26.27 13.03
C ALA A 680 -21.32 -24.92 13.47
N VAL A 681 -20.76 -24.32 14.51
CA VAL A 681 -21.21 -23.02 15.04
C VAL A 681 -20.10 -21.99 14.90
N VAL A 682 -20.48 -20.74 14.68
CA VAL A 682 -19.53 -19.61 14.72
C VAL A 682 -19.03 -19.43 16.15
N THR A 683 -17.71 -19.55 16.34
CA THR A 683 -17.03 -19.46 17.64
C THR A 683 -16.45 -18.07 17.90
N SER A 684 -16.07 -17.34 16.85
CA SER A 684 -15.63 -15.94 16.93
C SER A 684 -15.98 -15.17 15.66
N VAL A 685 -16.12 -13.84 15.77
CA VAL A 685 -16.29 -12.93 14.63
C VAL A 685 -15.50 -11.64 14.84
N THR A 686 -14.78 -11.21 13.80
CA THR A 686 -14.08 -9.92 13.74
C THR A 686 -14.55 -9.14 12.51
N PRO A 687 -15.03 -7.88 12.63
CA PRO A 687 -15.32 -7.15 13.86
C PRO A 687 -16.39 -7.84 14.72
N ALA A 688 -16.39 -7.60 16.03
CA ALA A 688 -17.42 -8.14 16.91
C ALA A 688 -18.81 -7.50 16.64
N GLN A 689 -19.89 -8.23 16.92
CA GLN A 689 -21.27 -7.77 16.70
C GLN A 689 -21.56 -6.42 17.38
N GLY A 690 -22.21 -5.52 16.66
CA GLY A 690 -22.59 -4.19 17.15
C GLY A 690 -21.40 -3.21 17.31
N ARG A 691 -20.19 -3.58 16.88
CA ARG A 691 -19.07 -2.65 16.79
C ARG A 691 -19.22 -1.72 15.59
N THR A 692 -18.50 -0.62 15.67
CA THR A 692 -18.29 0.30 14.55
C THR A 692 -16.95 -0.04 13.90
N THR A 693 -16.92 -0.15 12.58
CA THR A 693 -15.70 -0.14 11.77
C THR A 693 -15.60 1.20 11.06
N THR A 694 -14.40 1.75 10.98
CA THR A 694 -14.12 3.04 10.32
C THR A 694 -13.53 2.85 8.91
N ASN A 695 -13.45 1.60 8.45
CA ASN A 695 -13.10 1.25 7.08
C ASN A 695 -14.39 0.96 6.29
N VAL A 696 -14.59 1.69 5.18
CA VAL A 696 -15.73 1.53 4.27
C VAL A 696 -15.68 0.24 3.43
N ALA A 697 -14.51 -0.39 3.29
CA ALA A 697 -14.33 -1.73 2.72
C ALA A 697 -13.82 -2.70 3.80
N PRO A 698 -14.66 -3.06 4.80
CA PRO A 698 -14.24 -3.84 5.96
C PRO A 698 -13.96 -5.30 5.60
N ALA A 699 -12.87 -5.83 6.13
CA ALA A 699 -12.65 -7.27 6.17
C ALA A 699 -13.47 -7.90 7.31
N PHE A 700 -14.14 -9.02 7.05
CA PHE A 700 -14.83 -9.82 8.06
C PHE A 700 -14.13 -11.18 8.21
N GLN A 701 -13.97 -11.65 9.44
CA GLN A 701 -13.45 -12.99 9.75
C GLN A 701 -14.44 -13.73 10.63
N PHE A 702 -14.74 -14.98 10.26
CA PHE A 702 -15.58 -15.90 11.02
C PHE A 702 -14.77 -17.16 11.33
N THR A 703 -14.67 -17.51 12.61
CA THR A 703 -14.13 -18.81 13.06
C THR A 703 -15.30 -19.75 13.34
N PHE A 704 -15.18 -21.00 12.91
CA PHE A 704 -16.17 -22.05 13.16
C PHE A 704 -15.70 -23.00 14.28
N SER A 705 -16.50 -24.02 14.57
CA SER A 705 -16.17 -25.08 15.52
C SER A 705 -15.72 -26.38 14.84
N ARG A 706 -15.81 -26.44 13.51
CA ARG A 706 -15.49 -27.52 12.59
C ARG A 706 -15.38 -26.96 11.16
N PRO A 707 -14.71 -27.68 10.23
CA PRO A 707 -14.59 -27.29 8.82
C PRO A 707 -15.93 -27.06 8.12
N VAL A 708 -15.92 -26.08 7.20
CA VAL A 708 -17.05 -25.63 6.41
C VAL A 708 -16.79 -25.87 4.93
N ARG A 709 -17.82 -26.17 4.13
CA ARG A 709 -17.64 -26.33 2.68
C ARG A 709 -17.38 -24.99 1.99
N ASP A 710 -16.11 -24.79 1.63
CA ASP A 710 -15.60 -23.66 0.84
C ASP A 710 -16.24 -23.54 -0.55
N TYR A 711 -16.76 -24.63 -1.10
CA TYR A 711 -17.46 -24.69 -2.40
C TYR A 711 -19.01 -24.70 -2.31
N GLN A 712 -19.63 -24.60 -1.11
CA GLN A 712 -21.09 -24.77 -0.97
C GLN A 712 -21.76 -23.73 -0.05
N GLY A 713 -22.36 -22.70 -0.66
CA GLY A 713 -23.21 -21.72 0.01
C GLY A 713 -23.25 -20.39 -0.73
N VAL A 714 -24.16 -19.50 -0.35
CA VAL A 714 -24.14 -18.09 -0.77
C VAL A 714 -24.04 -17.21 0.46
N ILE A 715 -23.01 -16.39 0.54
CA ILE A 715 -22.79 -15.42 1.60
C ILE A 715 -23.29 -14.05 1.10
N THR A 716 -24.18 -13.42 1.87
CA THR A 716 -24.81 -12.14 1.52
C THR A 716 -24.50 -11.12 2.60
N LEU A 717 -23.81 -10.05 2.20
CA LEU A 717 -23.62 -8.84 3.00
C LEU A 717 -24.64 -7.80 2.52
N THR A 718 -25.34 -7.13 3.43
CA THR A 718 -26.35 -6.12 3.08
C THR A 718 -26.32 -4.97 4.07
N GLY A 719 -26.08 -3.77 3.55
CA GLY A 719 -26.17 -2.51 4.29
C GLY A 719 -27.58 -1.93 4.29
N ASP A 720 -27.94 -1.22 5.36
CA ASP A 720 -29.27 -0.64 5.55
C ASP A 720 -29.60 0.56 4.64
N LYS A 721 -28.62 1.09 3.90
CA LYS A 721 -28.79 2.12 2.86
C LYS A 721 -28.82 1.54 1.44
N GLY A 722 -28.77 0.22 1.30
CA GLY A 722 -29.03 -0.50 0.06
C GLY A 722 -27.80 -1.04 -0.67
N THR A 723 -26.60 -0.96 -0.09
CA THR A 723 -25.45 -1.70 -0.62
C THR A 723 -25.62 -3.20 -0.36
N ARG A 724 -25.15 -4.04 -1.30
CA ARG A 724 -25.30 -5.49 -1.20
C ARG A 724 -24.24 -6.23 -2.00
N TYR A 725 -23.61 -7.22 -1.38
CA TYR A 725 -22.64 -8.12 -1.99
C TYR A 725 -23.07 -9.57 -1.78
N ASP A 726 -23.05 -10.37 -2.85
CA ASP A 726 -23.30 -11.80 -2.83
C ASP A 726 -22.04 -12.54 -3.30
N TYR A 727 -21.60 -13.51 -2.50
CA TYR A 727 -20.50 -14.41 -2.82
C TYR A 727 -21.05 -15.84 -2.89
N ASP A 728 -21.25 -16.35 -4.11
CA ASP A 728 -21.62 -17.75 -4.37
C ASP A 728 -20.36 -18.61 -4.36
N LEU A 729 -20.23 -19.46 -3.34
CA LEU A 729 -19.07 -20.31 -3.13
C LEU A 729 -18.86 -21.34 -4.24
N ALA A 730 -19.91 -21.72 -4.98
CA ALA A 730 -19.79 -22.60 -6.14
C ALA A 730 -19.01 -21.97 -7.32
N LEU A 731 -18.72 -20.66 -7.26
CA LEU A 731 -17.95 -19.91 -8.25
C LEU A 731 -16.50 -19.62 -7.80
N ALA A 732 -16.08 -20.07 -6.60
CA ALA A 732 -14.77 -19.82 -6.00
C ALA A 732 -14.35 -18.31 -6.00
N PRO A 733 -15.14 -17.42 -5.36
CA PRO A 733 -14.89 -15.98 -5.36
C PRO A 733 -13.60 -15.62 -4.60
N THR A 734 -12.71 -14.86 -5.25
CA THR A 734 -11.39 -14.45 -4.72
C THR A 734 -11.44 -13.65 -3.42
N GLU A 735 -12.57 -13.02 -3.14
CA GLU A 735 -12.87 -12.20 -1.99
C GLU A 735 -13.15 -13.01 -0.72
N VAL A 736 -13.44 -14.32 -0.85
CA VAL A 736 -13.70 -15.22 0.28
C VAL A 736 -12.58 -16.26 0.38
N VAL A 737 -11.86 -16.27 1.49
CA VAL A 737 -10.68 -17.13 1.70
C VAL A 737 -10.86 -17.99 2.95
N PHE A 738 -10.99 -19.30 2.73
CA PHE A 738 -10.96 -20.31 3.78
C PHE A 738 -9.52 -20.68 4.17
N SER A 739 -9.32 -21.08 5.42
CA SER A 739 -7.99 -21.29 6.01
C SER A 739 -8.06 -22.16 7.27
N ASN A 740 -6.90 -22.71 7.66
CA ASN A 740 -6.74 -23.63 8.79
C ASN A 740 -7.56 -24.94 8.67
N GLY A 741 -7.69 -25.49 7.46
CA GLY A 741 -8.59 -26.63 7.20
C GLY A 741 -10.06 -26.18 7.28
N ASP A 742 -10.35 -25.02 6.72
CA ASP A 742 -11.68 -24.45 6.52
C ASP A 742 -12.50 -24.17 7.80
N ASP A 743 -11.81 -24.18 8.96
CA ASP A 743 -12.27 -23.67 10.25
C ASP A 743 -12.33 -22.13 10.32
N VAL A 744 -11.65 -21.41 9.42
CA VAL A 744 -11.61 -19.93 9.39
C VAL A 744 -11.90 -19.38 8.00
N MET A 745 -13.02 -18.65 7.88
CA MET A 745 -13.44 -17.93 6.67
C MET A 745 -13.15 -16.43 6.82
N ASN A 746 -12.45 -15.87 5.84
CA ASN A 746 -12.19 -14.43 5.73
C ASN A 746 -12.92 -13.88 4.50
N ILE A 747 -13.49 -12.67 4.60
CA ILE A 747 -14.20 -11.98 3.53
C ILE A 747 -13.62 -10.58 3.37
N ASN A 748 -13.00 -10.30 2.24
CA ASN A 748 -12.57 -8.96 1.84
C ASN A 748 -13.74 -8.28 1.12
N ALA A 749 -14.57 -7.54 1.86
CA ALA A 749 -15.81 -7.00 1.31
C ALA A 749 -15.59 -5.75 0.44
N GLY A 750 -16.57 -5.45 -0.43
CA GLY A 750 -16.59 -4.22 -1.20
C GLY A 750 -16.93 -2.97 -0.37
N VAL A 751 -17.04 -1.82 -1.04
CA VAL A 751 -17.24 -0.51 -0.42
C VAL A 751 -18.71 -0.28 -0.04
N PHE A 752 -18.96 -0.12 1.25
CA PHE A 752 -20.24 0.27 1.85
C PHE A 752 -20.36 1.80 1.98
N LEU A 753 -21.58 2.29 2.19
CA LEU A 753 -21.82 3.72 2.38
C LEU A 753 -21.46 4.17 3.80
N PRO A 754 -21.00 5.41 4.00
CA PRO A 754 -20.79 5.95 5.33
C PRO A 754 -22.06 5.97 6.19
N ASN A 755 -21.92 5.71 7.50
CA ASN A 755 -23.01 5.59 8.45
C ASN A 755 -24.06 4.51 8.08
N GLU A 756 -23.67 3.45 7.35
CA GLU A 756 -24.50 2.30 6.99
C GLU A 756 -24.32 1.14 7.99
N VAL A 757 -25.41 0.45 8.34
CA VAL A 757 -25.39 -0.73 9.22
C VAL A 757 -25.31 -1.99 8.35
N VAL A 758 -24.14 -2.60 8.29
CA VAL A 758 -23.87 -3.79 7.47
C VAL A 758 -24.21 -5.05 8.23
N SER A 759 -25.21 -5.76 7.74
CA SER A 759 -25.55 -7.11 8.18
C SER A 759 -24.84 -8.17 7.35
N VAL A 760 -24.44 -9.29 7.97
CA VAL A 760 -23.85 -10.44 7.28
C VAL A 760 -24.73 -11.66 7.50
N THR A 761 -25.06 -12.33 6.41
CA THR A 761 -25.93 -13.52 6.37
C THR A 761 -25.37 -14.54 5.38
N TRP A 762 -25.87 -15.77 5.44
CA TRP A 762 -25.58 -16.79 4.42
C TRP A 762 -26.72 -17.79 4.29
N SER A 763 -26.76 -18.47 3.16
CA SER A 763 -27.72 -19.53 2.84
C SER A 763 -27.00 -20.77 2.31
N ASN A 764 -27.56 -21.96 2.59
CA ASN A 764 -27.05 -23.28 2.17
C ASN A 764 -25.61 -23.65 2.58
N LEU A 765 -24.97 -22.83 3.42
CA LEU A 765 -23.69 -23.13 4.08
C LEU A 765 -23.88 -24.33 5.04
N VAL A 766 -22.96 -25.30 4.99
CA VAL A 766 -23.02 -26.54 5.78
C VAL A 766 -21.65 -26.90 6.36
N ASP A 767 -21.64 -27.65 7.47
CA ASP A 767 -20.40 -28.30 7.92
C ASP A 767 -20.01 -29.39 6.92
N ASP A 768 -18.72 -29.52 6.60
CA ASP A 768 -18.32 -30.51 5.60
C ASP A 768 -18.53 -31.95 6.11
N THR A 769 -18.36 -32.16 7.42
CA THR A 769 -18.40 -33.48 8.05
C THR A 769 -19.77 -34.16 7.98
N CYS A 770 -20.84 -33.50 8.46
CA CYS A 770 -22.20 -34.07 8.46
C CYS A 770 -23.13 -33.45 7.41
N GLY A 771 -22.74 -32.37 6.72
CA GLY A 771 -23.61 -31.67 5.77
C GLY A 771 -24.79 -30.94 6.43
N MET A 772 -24.68 -30.60 7.73
CA MET A 772 -25.73 -29.96 8.51
C MET A 772 -25.70 -28.43 8.32
N PRO A 773 -26.86 -27.76 8.17
CA PRO A 773 -26.90 -26.31 7.95
C PRO A 773 -26.24 -25.49 9.08
N ILE A 774 -25.31 -24.62 8.70
CA ILE A 774 -24.68 -23.64 9.59
C ILE A 774 -25.55 -22.38 9.60
N ALA A 775 -26.20 -22.10 10.73
CA ALA A 775 -26.98 -20.89 10.88
C ALA A 775 -26.08 -19.64 11.01
N PRO A 776 -26.40 -18.51 10.33
CA PRO A 776 -25.67 -17.27 10.53
C PRO A 776 -25.87 -16.70 11.95
N PRO A 777 -24.87 -16.00 12.50
CA PRO A 777 -24.95 -15.40 13.83
C PRO A 777 -26.10 -14.39 13.90
N GLN A 778 -27.00 -14.60 14.86
CA GLN A 778 -28.30 -13.93 14.91
C GLN A 778 -28.17 -12.42 15.07
N GLY A 779 -28.65 -11.67 14.08
CA GLY A 779 -28.60 -10.21 14.06
C GLY A 779 -27.19 -9.65 14.00
N TYR A 780 -26.21 -10.38 13.45
CA TYR A 780 -24.86 -9.86 13.29
C TYR A 780 -24.85 -8.64 12.37
N SER A 781 -24.36 -7.52 12.90
CA SER A 781 -24.23 -6.26 12.20
C SER A 781 -23.01 -5.47 12.69
N VAL A 782 -22.47 -4.64 11.80
CA VAL A 782 -21.36 -3.71 12.07
C VAL A 782 -21.73 -2.34 11.49
N ASN A 783 -21.49 -1.27 12.23
CA ASN A 783 -21.74 0.09 11.74
C ASN A 783 -20.51 0.58 10.94
N ILE A 784 -20.69 1.02 9.70
CA ILE A 784 -19.67 1.74 8.94
C ILE A 784 -19.67 3.18 9.42
N PHE A 785 -18.56 3.70 9.95
CA PHE A 785 -18.45 5.10 10.33
C PHE A 785 -18.13 5.99 9.12
N ASP A 786 -18.56 7.25 9.17
CA ASP A 786 -17.99 8.29 8.31
C ASP A 786 -16.59 8.64 8.80
N ALA A 787 -15.58 8.60 7.93
CA ALA A 787 -14.30 9.22 8.27
C ALA A 787 -14.54 10.73 8.43
N PRO A 788 -14.05 11.40 9.51
CA PRO A 788 -14.28 12.83 9.70
C PRO A 788 -13.73 13.70 8.55
N CYS A 789 -12.81 13.13 7.77
CA CYS A 789 -12.22 13.71 6.59
C CYS A 789 -12.17 12.65 5.48
N VAL A 790 -12.53 13.04 4.25
CA VAL A 790 -12.64 12.16 3.07
C VAL A 790 -11.81 12.77 1.94
N PRO A 791 -10.97 12.01 1.22
CA PRO A 791 -10.15 12.48 0.11
C PRO A 791 -10.92 13.37 -0.90
N GLY A 792 -10.36 14.54 -1.21
CA GLY A 792 -10.98 15.52 -2.12
C GLY A 792 -12.13 16.36 -1.51
N LEU A 793 -12.50 16.16 -0.23
CA LEU A 793 -13.45 17.00 0.50
C LEU A 793 -12.75 17.78 1.61
N PHE A 794 -13.33 18.92 2.01
CA PHE A 794 -12.85 19.76 3.13
C PHE A 794 -11.37 20.15 3.07
N GLY A 795 -10.83 20.37 1.86
CA GLY A 795 -9.42 20.72 1.64
C GLY A 795 -8.45 19.54 1.67
N MET A 796 -8.92 18.32 1.90
CA MET A 796 -8.09 17.13 1.71
C MET A 796 -7.64 16.97 0.26
N ILE A 797 -6.41 16.49 0.12
CA ILE A 797 -5.84 15.94 -1.11
C ILE A 797 -6.72 14.78 -1.60
N GLY A 798 -6.90 14.68 -2.92
CA GLY A 798 -7.60 13.58 -3.59
C GLY A 798 -6.74 12.34 -3.76
N THR A 799 -7.06 11.52 -4.75
CA THR A 799 -6.41 10.22 -5.00
C THR A 799 -5.76 10.13 -6.38
N ASN A 800 -5.57 11.25 -7.10
CA ASN A 800 -4.99 11.25 -8.44
C ASN A 800 -3.46 11.24 -8.37
N VAL A 801 -2.88 10.04 -8.35
CA VAL A 801 -1.43 9.87 -8.40
C VAL A 801 -0.91 10.10 -9.82
N SER A 802 0.20 10.82 -9.95
CA SER A 802 0.98 11.01 -11.18
C SER A 802 2.46 10.77 -10.88
N VAL A 803 3.15 9.97 -11.70
CA VAL A 803 4.61 9.79 -11.61
C VAL A 803 5.30 10.75 -12.57
N ILE A 804 6.32 11.47 -12.11
CA ILE A 804 7.15 12.37 -12.92
C ILE A 804 8.58 11.79 -12.99
N PRO A 805 8.97 11.21 -14.14
CA PRO A 805 10.30 10.65 -14.32
C PRO A 805 11.42 11.65 -14.05
N THR A 806 12.44 11.27 -13.26
CA THR A 806 13.66 12.09 -13.17
C THR A 806 14.54 11.93 -14.39
N GLY A 807 14.67 10.71 -14.92
CA GLY A 807 15.47 10.41 -16.11
C GLY A 807 16.98 10.58 -15.96
N HIS A 808 17.47 11.00 -14.78
CA HIS A 808 18.89 11.27 -14.52
C HIS A 808 19.63 10.10 -13.82
N GLY A 809 18.91 9.13 -13.24
CA GLY A 809 19.49 7.92 -12.62
C GLY A 809 20.38 8.20 -11.39
N THR A 810 20.25 9.38 -10.80
CA THR A 810 21.10 9.93 -9.72
C THR A 810 21.03 9.10 -8.44
N SER A 811 22.12 9.09 -7.67
CA SER A 811 22.21 8.37 -6.40
C SER A 811 22.19 9.37 -5.24
N PHE A 812 20.99 9.69 -4.78
CA PHE A 812 20.79 10.35 -3.49
C PHE A 812 21.06 9.35 -2.36
N THR A 813 21.35 9.88 -1.17
CA THR A 813 21.25 9.12 0.08
C THR A 813 20.35 9.94 1.02
N GLU A 814 19.33 9.29 1.58
CA GLU A 814 18.33 9.84 2.50
C GLU A 814 17.54 11.05 1.93
N TYR A 815 16.33 10.77 1.44
CA TYR A 815 15.59 11.71 0.58
C TYR A 815 14.62 12.63 1.36
N TYR A 816 14.50 13.86 0.87
CA TYR A 816 13.43 14.81 1.21
C TYR A 816 12.76 15.37 -0.04
N ALA A 817 11.51 15.79 0.09
CA ALA A 817 10.78 16.60 -0.91
C ALA A 817 10.24 17.88 -0.24
N ALA A 818 10.33 19.02 -0.91
CA ALA A 818 9.80 20.29 -0.42
C ALA A 818 9.27 21.14 -1.60
N ALA A 819 8.00 21.55 -1.54
CA ALA A 819 7.40 22.44 -2.53
C ALA A 819 7.35 23.88 -1.99
N ASP A 820 7.60 24.87 -2.85
CA ASP A 820 7.30 26.27 -2.49
C ASP A 820 5.79 26.56 -2.55
N ARG A 821 5.39 27.82 -2.32
CA ARG A 821 3.98 28.28 -2.39
C ARG A 821 3.66 29.11 -3.65
N ASP A 822 4.47 29.06 -4.71
CA ASP A 822 4.14 29.68 -6.01
C ASP A 822 3.59 28.61 -6.98
N PRO A 823 2.42 28.79 -7.61
CA PRO A 823 1.91 27.89 -8.65
C PRO A 823 2.86 27.67 -9.84
N ASN A 824 3.75 28.63 -10.11
CA ASN A 824 4.74 28.63 -11.18
C ASN A 824 6.16 28.34 -10.66
N GLY A 825 6.29 28.06 -9.36
CA GLY A 825 7.54 27.82 -8.67
C GLY A 825 8.05 26.40 -8.82
N TRP A 826 8.72 25.93 -7.78
CA TRP A 826 9.56 24.75 -7.81
C TRP A 826 9.15 23.72 -6.73
N VAL A 827 9.39 22.46 -7.06
CA VAL A 827 9.48 21.35 -6.11
C VAL A 827 10.94 20.95 -6.02
N TYR A 828 11.49 20.95 -4.82
CA TYR A 828 12.85 20.56 -4.52
C TYR A 828 12.87 19.11 -4.03
N SER A 829 13.88 18.35 -4.46
CA SER A 829 14.10 16.96 -4.09
C SER A 829 15.60 16.70 -3.98
N GLY A 830 16.05 16.12 -2.87
CA GLY A 830 17.47 15.91 -2.62
C GLY A 830 17.74 15.01 -1.42
N GLY A 831 19.02 14.95 -1.03
CA GLY A 831 19.50 14.24 0.16
C GLY A 831 20.88 14.75 0.57
N THR A 832 21.73 13.88 1.15
CA THR A 832 23.11 14.23 1.56
C THR A 832 24.10 14.45 0.41
N THR A 833 23.78 13.99 -0.80
CA THR A 833 24.74 13.94 -1.92
C THR A 833 24.46 14.91 -3.07
N GLN A 834 23.19 15.25 -3.31
CA GLN A 834 22.74 16.16 -4.38
C GLN A 834 21.37 16.77 -4.04
N LEU A 835 21.05 17.92 -4.63
CA LEU A 835 19.79 18.65 -4.54
C LEU A 835 19.34 19.10 -5.93
N PHE A 836 18.15 18.66 -6.35
CA PHE A 836 17.53 19.09 -7.60
C PHE A 836 16.26 19.88 -7.35
N ARG A 837 15.81 20.58 -8.39
CA ARG A 837 14.47 21.14 -8.45
C ARG A 837 13.76 20.87 -9.78
N TYR A 838 12.44 20.77 -9.69
CA TYR A 838 11.51 20.57 -10.80
C TYR A 838 10.53 21.73 -10.89
N SER A 839 10.27 22.22 -12.11
CA SER A 839 9.30 23.30 -12.36
C SER A 839 7.88 22.76 -12.23
N LYS A 840 7.04 23.36 -11.38
CA LYS A 840 5.63 22.95 -11.22
C LYS A 840 4.81 23.08 -12.51
N ALA A 841 5.19 24.01 -13.39
CA ALA A 841 4.63 24.18 -14.73
C ALA A 841 5.10 23.08 -15.73
N GLY A 842 5.87 22.10 -15.27
CA GLY A 842 6.58 21.13 -16.09
C GLY A 842 7.92 21.66 -16.59
N GLY A 843 8.77 20.74 -17.07
CA GLY A 843 10.08 21.08 -17.64
C GLY A 843 11.09 19.94 -17.49
N VAL A 844 12.38 20.30 -17.60
CA VAL A 844 13.50 19.44 -17.20
C VAL A 844 13.91 19.76 -15.77
N TRP A 845 14.50 18.77 -15.10
CA TRP A 845 15.11 18.96 -13.78
C TRP A 845 16.32 19.89 -13.85
N GLN A 846 16.57 20.61 -12.75
CA GLN A 846 17.76 21.43 -12.55
C GLN A 846 18.54 20.92 -11.34
N ASP A 847 19.79 20.54 -11.58
CA ASP A 847 20.82 20.35 -10.56
C ASP A 847 21.08 21.70 -9.88
N VAL A 848 20.96 21.78 -8.55
CA VAL A 848 21.07 23.05 -7.81
C VAL A 848 22.54 23.35 -7.44
N GLU A 849 23.39 22.33 -7.42
CA GLU A 849 24.85 22.45 -7.28
C GLU A 849 25.58 22.82 -8.57
N ASP A 850 24.90 22.86 -9.73
CA ASP A 850 25.49 23.28 -11.00
C ASP A 850 26.16 24.66 -10.84
N PRO A 851 27.49 24.78 -11.09
CA PRO A 851 28.25 26.00 -10.88
C PRO A 851 27.86 27.18 -11.79
N THR A 852 26.91 26.98 -12.73
CA THR A 852 26.26 28.03 -13.51
C THR A 852 24.98 28.58 -12.88
N LEU A 853 24.36 27.84 -11.94
CA LEU A 853 23.19 28.24 -11.16
C LEU A 853 23.57 28.73 -9.76
N ALA A 854 24.41 27.98 -9.05
CA ALA A 854 24.91 28.33 -7.72
C ALA A 854 26.39 27.92 -7.57
N GLY A 855 27.19 28.72 -6.86
CA GLY A 855 28.50 28.25 -6.40
C GLY A 855 28.33 27.05 -5.45
N PRO A 856 29.30 26.12 -5.37
CA PRO A 856 29.13 24.80 -4.75
C PRO A 856 28.47 24.87 -3.36
N ILE A 857 27.35 24.16 -3.24
CA ILE A 857 26.56 24.04 -2.01
C ILE A 857 27.10 22.84 -1.21
N THR A 858 27.51 23.07 0.03
CA THR A 858 28.17 22.10 0.90
C THR A 858 27.87 22.43 2.38
N PRO A 859 26.58 22.56 2.73
CA PRO A 859 25.91 21.36 3.25
C PRO A 859 24.68 20.93 2.46
N LEU A 860 24.51 19.61 2.43
CA LEU A 860 23.39 18.85 1.89
C LEU A 860 23.11 17.76 2.94
N GLY A 861 21.85 17.54 3.31
CA GLY A 861 21.56 16.70 4.47
C GLY A 861 20.15 16.13 4.47
N TYR A 862 19.55 15.98 5.65
CA TYR A 862 18.39 15.10 5.82
C TYR A 862 17.02 15.78 5.70
N ALA A 863 16.94 17.10 5.82
CA ALA A 863 15.67 17.80 5.71
C ALA A 863 15.81 19.15 5.01
N MET A 864 14.79 19.49 4.22
CA MET A 864 14.61 20.83 3.64
C MET A 864 13.31 21.45 4.15
N LEU A 865 13.34 22.76 4.37
CA LEU A 865 12.18 23.57 4.74
C LEU A 865 12.11 24.80 3.85
N ILE A 866 10.92 25.13 3.35
CA ILE A 866 10.66 26.34 2.57
C ILE A 866 9.66 27.20 3.34
N ASP A 867 10.11 28.36 3.81
CA ASP A 867 9.28 29.32 4.57
C ASP A 867 9.27 30.70 3.89
N GLY A 868 8.11 31.05 3.34
CA GLY A 868 7.87 32.25 2.54
C GLY A 868 8.70 32.31 1.26
N ASP A 869 9.81 33.04 1.33
CA ASP A 869 10.80 33.24 0.27
C ASP A 869 12.11 32.47 0.55
N ASN A 870 12.27 31.95 1.77
CA ASN A 870 13.51 31.34 2.24
C ASN A 870 13.52 29.82 2.00
N ILE A 871 14.70 29.28 1.68
CA ILE A 871 14.95 27.83 1.57
C ILE A 871 16.03 27.45 2.58
N TYR A 872 15.77 26.46 3.42
CA TYR A 872 16.67 25.96 4.47
C TYR A 872 16.97 24.48 4.28
N VAL A 873 18.19 24.06 4.63
CA VAL A 873 18.64 22.66 4.71
C VAL A 873 19.25 22.37 6.07
N MET A 874 18.95 21.18 6.60
CA MET A 874 19.54 20.59 7.79
C MET A 874 20.62 19.57 7.37
N ASP A 875 21.86 19.83 7.75
CA ASP A 875 23.06 19.05 7.47
C ASP A 875 23.15 17.73 8.27
N ASP A 876 23.99 16.79 7.84
CA ASP A 876 24.20 15.50 8.53
C ASP A 876 25.19 15.56 9.71
N SER A 877 25.98 16.64 9.85
CA SER A 877 27.27 16.49 10.52
C SER A 877 27.21 16.38 12.05
N THR A 878 27.66 15.22 12.54
CA THR A 878 28.00 14.93 13.96
C THR A 878 29.28 15.64 14.41
N ALA A 879 29.40 16.94 14.08
CA ALA A 879 30.58 17.76 14.30
C ALA A 879 30.97 17.87 15.78
N THR A 880 32.17 17.39 16.12
CA THR A 880 32.66 17.23 17.50
C THR A 880 33.41 18.44 18.08
N THR A 881 33.52 19.54 17.33
CA THR A 881 34.25 20.76 17.74
C THR A 881 33.28 21.85 18.21
N LEU A 882 33.43 22.30 19.46
CA LEU A 882 32.56 23.31 20.08
C LEU A 882 33.06 24.75 19.86
N PRO A 883 32.16 25.73 19.64
CA PRO A 883 30.72 25.56 19.41
C PRO A 883 30.45 24.93 18.04
N VAL A 884 29.42 24.09 17.94
CA VAL A 884 28.97 23.57 16.65
C VAL A 884 28.31 24.71 15.86
N THR A 885 28.55 24.72 14.55
CA THR A 885 28.11 25.73 13.57
C THR A 885 27.86 25.04 12.24
N GLY A 886 26.99 25.59 11.39
CA GLY A 886 26.74 25.10 10.03
C GLY A 886 25.62 24.06 9.87
N ARG A 887 25.12 23.45 10.96
CA ARG A 887 24.10 22.38 10.88
C ARG A 887 22.80 22.85 10.21
N LEU A 888 22.29 24.04 10.52
CA LEU A 888 21.11 24.61 9.84
C LEU A 888 21.58 25.73 8.92
N THR A 889 21.46 25.52 7.61
CA THR A 889 21.91 26.48 6.60
C THR A 889 20.75 26.97 5.76
N ARG A 890 20.57 28.29 5.66
CA ARG A 890 19.71 28.88 4.64
C ARG A 890 20.45 28.91 3.31
N LEU A 891 19.80 28.42 2.26
CA LEU A 891 20.32 28.35 0.89
C LEU A 891 19.81 29.49 -0.01
N SER A 892 18.63 30.06 0.26
CA SER A 892 18.06 31.15 -0.54
C SER A 892 17.13 32.05 0.30
N VAL A 893 16.85 33.25 -0.23
CA VAL A 893 15.94 34.28 0.32
C VAL A 893 14.95 34.81 -0.74
N ASP A 894 14.90 34.18 -1.92
CA ASP A 894 14.15 34.66 -3.10
C ASP A 894 13.51 33.51 -3.91
N ARG A 895 13.08 32.43 -3.22
CA ARG A 895 12.55 31.17 -3.81
C ARG A 895 13.54 30.49 -4.77
N GLY A 896 14.84 30.60 -4.48
CA GLY A 896 15.89 30.01 -5.31
C GLY A 896 16.07 30.70 -6.67
N ALA A 897 15.70 31.98 -6.80
CA ALA A 897 16.14 32.79 -7.93
C ALA A 897 17.65 33.07 -7.85
N THR A 898 18.18 33.14 -6.63
CA THR A 898 19.61 33.07 -6.30
C THR A 898 19.84 32.17 -5.09
N PHE A 899 21.08 31.68 -4.96
CA PHE A 899 21.50 30.82 -3.85
C PHE A 899 22.71 31.41 -3.12
N GLN A 900 22.62 31.49 -1.80
CA GLN A 900 23.68 31.92 -0.89
C GLN A 900 23.55 31.14 0.43
N GLN A 901 24.57 30.32 0.74
CA GLN A 901 24.68 29.63 2.01
C GLN A 901 24.88 30.63 3.17
N VAL A 902 24.04 30.54 4.21
CA VAL A 902 24.15 31.28 5.47
C VAL A 902 23.87 30.33 6.62
N ASP A 903 24.84 30.16 7.53
CA ASP A 903 24.66 29.42 8.78
C ASP A 903 23.66 30.17 9.68
N MET A 904 22.65 29.44 10.14
CA MET A 904 21.53 29.96 10.92
C MET A 904 21.62 29.61 12.41
N ALA A 905 22.37 28.57 12.81
CA ALA A 905 22.35 28.04 14.17
C ALA A 905 23.75 27.74 14.76
N THR A 906 24.08 28.45 15.84
CA THR A 906 25.14 28.09 16.80
C THR A 906 24.56 27.26 17.94
N TRP A 907 25.31 26.25 18.38
CA TRP A 907 24.80 25.27 19.35
C TRP A 907 25.54 25.34 20.69
N PRO A 908 24.84 25.17 21.84
CA PRO A 908 25.46 25.14 23.17
C PRO A 908 26.51 24.03 23.33
N THR A 909 27.34 24.12 24.39
CA THR A 909 28.35 23.09 24.70
C THR A 909 27.76 21.76 25.21
N THR A 910 26.44 21.66 25.28
CA THR A 910 25.64 20.48 25.66
C THR A 910 24.71 20.02 24.54
N ALA A 911 24.94 20.47 23.30
CA ALA A 911 24.13 20.12 22.14
C ALA A 911 24.25 18.61 21.78
N PRO A 912 23.23 18.03 21.13
CA PRO A 912 23.22 16.62 20.74
C PRO A 912 24.40 16.26 19.85
N GLN A 913 24.96 15.07 20.05
CA GLN A 913 25.98 14.47 19.18
C GLN A 913 25.35 13.69 18.00
N ASP A 914 24.08 13.96 17.77
CA ASP A 914 23.11 13.10 17.11
C ASP A 914 22.51 13.82 15.89
N ASP A 915 21.99 13.06 14.92
CA ASP A 915 21.46 13.55 13.64
C ASP A 915 20.15 14.35 13.84
N PHE A 916 19.80 15.23 12.89
CA PHE A 916 18.49 15.88 12.83
C PHE A 916 17.69 15.38 11.61
N ARG A 917 16.47 14.85 11.80
CA ARG A 917 15.66 14.20 10.74
C ARG A 917 14.29 14.84 10.48
N GLY A 918 14.04 16.00 11.05
CA GLY A 918 12.82 16.78 10.78
C GLY A 918 13.05 18.28 10.97
N LEU A 919 12.41 19.07 10.10
CA LEU A 919 12.34 20.52 10.15
C LEU A 919 10.89 20.96 10.04
N THR A 920 10.51 22.02 10.73
CA THR A 920 9.26 22.75 10.46
C THR A 920 9.37 24.22 10.87
N SER A 921 8.41 25.05 10.48
CA SER A 921 8.31 26.46 10.86
C SER A 921 6.94 26.75 11.48
N TYR A 922 6.93 27.41 12.64
CA TYR A 922 5.69 27.83 13.31
C TYR A 922 5.94 29.12 14.10
N GLY A 923 4.97 30.04 14.10
CA GLY A 923 5.07 31.30 14.86
C GLY A 923 6.27 32.19 14.51
N GLY A 924 6.87 32.01 13.32
CA GLY A 924 8.10 32.71 12.90
C GLY A 924 9.41 32.11 13.43
N ARG A 925 9.38 30.94 14.09
CA ARG A 925 10.57 30.16 14.50
C ARG A 925 10.73 28.93 13.62
N ILE A 926 11.97 28.44 13.49
CA ILE A 926 12.27 27.12 12.89
C ILE A 926 12.50 26.13 14.02
N TYR A 927 11.86 24.96 13.91
CA TYR A 927 11.96 23.84 14.85
C TYR A 927 12.63 22.63 14.19
N MET A 928 13.40 21.88 14.97
CA MET A 928 14.26 20.76 14.57
C MET A 928 14.07 19.60 15.56
N ILE A 929 14.12 18.34 15.10
CA ILE A 929 14.02 17.14 15.96
C ILE A 929 15.21 16.19 15.73
N THR A 930 15.81 15.71 16.82
CA THR A 930 16.93 14.75 16.76
C THR A 930 16.47 13.35 16.39
N GLN A 931 17.40 12.50 15.94
CA GLN A 931 17.17 11.08 15.73
C GLN A 931 18.06 10.23 16.64
N GLU A 932 17.46 9.73 17.71
CA GLU A 932 18.16 8.83 18.62
C GLU A 932 18.29 7.42 18.04
N GLY A 933 19.47 6.82 18.16
CA GLY A 933 19.69 5.42 17.77
C GLY A 933 19.19 4.39 18.79
N THR A 934 18.76 4.81 19.99
CA THR A 934 18.30 3.92 21.07
C THR A 934 17.21 4.55 21.94
N SER A 935 16.28 3.74 22.46
CA SER A 935 15.23 4.16 23.39
C SER A 935 15.74 4.67 24.75
N THR A 936 17.06 4.62 25.01
CA THR A 936 17.71 5.05 26.26
C THR A 936 18.29 6.45 26.20
N VAL A 937 18.37 7.07 25.03
CA VAL A 937 18.64 8.50 24.86
C VAL A 937 17.30 9.18 24.58
N PRO A 938 16.99 10.35 25.16
CA PRO A 938 15.74 11.05 24.88
C PRO A 938 15.83 11.78 23.54
N THR A 939 14.78 11.69 22.72
CA THR A 939 14.65 12.51 21.51
C THR A 939 14.42 13.96 21.91
N GLU A 940 15.16 14.90 21.30
CA GLU A 940 15.12 16.32 21.62
C GLU A 940 14.48 17.16 20.52
N ILE A 941 13.78 18.22 20.91
CA ILE A 941 13.24 19.25 20.00
C ILE A 941 13.93 20.58 20.28
N TRP A 942 14.49 21.18 19.24
CA TRP A 942 15.27 22.42 19.29
C TRP A 942 14.65 23.50 18.39
N SER A 943 14.88 24.79 18.67
CA SER A 943 14.42 25.89 17.82
C SER A 943 15.40 27.06 17.70
N ILE A 944 15.22 27.90 16.66
CA ILE A 944 15.88 29.20 16.47
C ILE A 944 14.89 30.29 16.03
N ASP A 945 15.28 31.55 16.18
CA ASP A 945 14.69 32.70 15.48
C ASP A 945 15.44 32.96 14.15
N PRO A 946 14.89 32.58 12.98
CA PRO A 946 15.50 32.87 11.67
C PRO A 946 15.54 34.36 11.31
N SER A 947 14.86 35.22 12.09
CA SER A 947 14.84 36.68 11.94
C SER A 947 15.78 37.41 12.92
N ALA A 948 16.55 36.67 13.74
CA ALA A 948 17.47 37.22 14.73
C ALA A 948 18.40 38.30 14.17
N ALA A 949 18.57 39.40 14.93
CA ALA A 949 19.34 40.56 14.51
C ALA A 949 20.85 40.29 14.27
N THR A 950 21.34 39.14 14.71
CA THR A 950 22.67 38.60 14.41
C THR A 950 22.52 37.10 14.14
N LEU A 951 23.00 36.64 12.98
CA LEU A 951 23.10 35.22 12.64
C LEU A 951 24.57 34.77 12.70
N PRO A 952 24.85 33.51 13.11
CA PRO A 952 23.88 32.48 13.48
C PRO A 952 23.23 32.77 14.84
N ASP A 953 21.96 32.37 15.00
CA ASP A 953 21.25 32.45 16.29
C ASP A 953 21.77 31.39 17.28
N THR A 954 21.42 31.47 18.56
CA THR A 954 21.72 30.41 19.53
C THR A 954 20.54 29.44 19.66
N ALA A 955 20.75 28.18 19.27
CA ALA A 955 19.71 27.15 19.33
C ALA A 955 19.22 26.92 20.77
N VAL A 956 17.89 26.86 20.92
CA VAL A 956 17.17 26.68 22.19
C VAL A 956 16.61 25.26 22.23
N LEU A 957 16.83 24.54 23.33
CA LEU A 957 16.14 23.27 23.61
C LEU A 957 14.71 23.58 24.09
N GLU A 958 13.71 23.15 23.33
CA GLU A 958 12.28 23.28 23.68
C GLU A 958 11.87 22.19 24.68
N GLY A 959 12.44 20.99 24.55
CA GLY A 959 12.20 19.86 25.45
C GLY A 959 12.68 18.53 24.86
N SER A 960 12.54 17.45 25.62
CA SER A 960 12.92 16.10 25.18
C SER A 960 12.08 15.00 25.83
N PHE A 961 11.98 13.83 25.18
CA PHE A 961 11.12 12.71 25.57
C PHE A 961 11.81 11.35 25.37
N LEU A 962 11.56 10.41 26.27
CA LEU A 962 12.30 9.14 26.37
C LEU A 962 11.46 7.93 25.92
N GLY A 963 12.12 6.87 25.43
CA GLY A 963 11.48 5.61 25.03
C GLY A 963 11.14 5.53 23.54
N TYR A 964 11.16 6.66 22.84
CA TYR A 964 10.99 6.80 21.40
C TYR A 964 12.34 7.16 20.77
N TYR A 965 12.62 6.58 19.60
CA TYR A 965 13.89 6.66 18.90
C TYR A 965 13.67 6.49 17.39
N ASN A 966 14.69 6.72 16.55
CA ASN A 966 14.53 6.82 15.08
C ASN A 966 13.39 7.78 14.66
N CYS A 967 13.23 8.90 15.36
CA CYS A 967 12.18 9.87 15.04
C CYS A 967 12.45 10.56 13.70
N ALA A 968 11.40 10.74 12.91
CA ALA A 968 11.47 11.03 11.48
C ALA A 968 10.39 12.03 11.05
N GLY A 969 10.81 13.12 10.40
CA GLY A 969 9.95 14.24 10.07
C GLY A 969 9.47 15.05 11.29
N LEU A 970 8.98 16.25 11.04
CA LEU A 970 8.40 17.11 12.07
C LEU A 970 7.29 17.97 11.45
N ALA A 971 6.11 17.94 12.06
CA ALA A 971 5.04 18.91 11.83
C ALA A 971 4.55 19.40 13.20
N MET A 972 3.78 20.49 13.27
CA MET A 972 3.28 21.03 14.54
C MET A 972 2.11 21.99 14.33
N ASP A 973 1.34 22.17 15.39
CA ASP A 973 0.26 23.13 15.49
C ASP A 973 0.41 23.99 16.77
N ALA A 974 -0.67 24.65 17.23
CA ALA A 974 -0.66 25.42 18.47
C ALA A 974 -0.30 24.59 19.72
N THR A 975 -0.69 23.32 19.74
CA THR A 975 -0.79 22.48 20.95
C THR A 975 0.24 21.34 20.97
N TYR A 976 0.60 20.81 19.81
CA TYR A 976 1.38 19.58 19.64
C TYR A 976 2.51 19.70 18.59
N TYR A 977 3.60 18.95 18.84
CA TYR A 977 4.50 18.49 17.79
C TYR A 977 4.02 17.12 17.30
N TYR A 978 4.20 16.84 16.00
CA TYR A 978 3.82 15.59 15.34
C TYR A 978 5.04 15.00 14.64
N THR A 979 5.32 13.72 14.88
CA THR A 979 6.46 12.99 14.30
C THR A 979 6.14 11.50 14.22
N LEU A 980 6.84 10.77 13.34
CA LEU A 980 6.86 9.31 13.36
C LEU A 980 8.10 8.85 14.13
N CYS A 981 7.99 7.81 14.95
CA CYS A 981 9.13 7.26 15.69
C CYS A 981 9.02 5.74 15.83
N THR A 982 10.19 5.09 15.93
CA THR A 982 10.30 3.73 16.46
C THR A 982 10.19 3.76 17.99
N SER A 983 9.57 2.71 18.51
CA SER A 983 9.49 2.31 19.92
C SER A 983 9.58 0.78 19.89
N PRO A 984 10.04 0.07 20.94
CA PRO A 984 10.12 -1.40 20.92
C PRO A 984 8.79 -2.01 20.44
N THR A 985 8.86 -2.59 19.23
CA THR A 985 7.81 -2.89 18.22
C THR A 985 6.32 -2.74 18.61
N PRO A 986 5.47 -2.10 17.77
CA PRO A 986 5.71 -1.56 16.42
C PRO A 986 6.04 -0.05 16.38
N ASP A 987 6.38 0.46 15.19
CA ASP A 987 6.48 1.90 14.89
C ASP A 987 5.15 2.65 15.04
N LYS A 988 5.25 3.98 15.18
CA LYS A 988 4.13 4.83 15.62
C LYS A 988 4.17 6.20 14.96
N VAL A 989 2.98 6.76 14.67
CA VAL A 989 2.80 8.22 14.62
C VAL A 989 2.45 8.68 16.02
N ILE A 990 3.19 9.66 16.53
CA ILE A 990 2.98 10.24 17.86
C ILE A 990 2.68 11.73 17.77
N ARG A 991 2.03 12.25 18.82
CA ARG A 991 2.06 13.67 19.13
C ARG A 991 2.74 13.91 20.47
N VAL A 992 3.43 15.04 20.60
CA VAL A 992 4.14 15.46 21.81
C VAL A 992 3.60 16.83 22.20
N ASN A 993 3.01 16.95 23.39
CA ASN A 993 2.43 18.22 23.84
C ASN A 993 3.53 19.29 24.03
N ARG A 994 3.35 20.46 23.40
CA ARG A 994 4.38 21.50 23.29
C ARG A 994 4.78 22.16 24.61
N LEU A 995 4.01 21.98 25.67
CA LEU A 995 4.26 22.57 27.01
C LEU A 995 4.75 21.54 28.03
N THR A 996 4.29 20.28 27.93
CA THR A 996 4.54 19.24 28.94
C THR A 996 5.47 18.12 28.48
N MET A 997 5.78 18.06 27.18
CA MET A 997 6.48 16.95 26.51
C MET A 997 5.81 15.57 26.71
N ALA A 998 4.54 15.54 27.12
CA ALA A 998 3.75 14.32 27.20
C ALA A 998 3.49 13.76 25.79
N VAL A 999 3.74 12.46 25.62
CA VAL A 999 3.64 11.76 24.32
C VAL A 999 2.38 10.90 24.26
N ASP A 1000 1.51 11.17 23.28
CA ASP A 1000 0.38 10.32 22.92
C ASP A 1000 0.68 9.57 21.61
N VAL A 1001 0.25 8.31 21.52
CA VAL A 1001 0.29 7.52 20.27
C VAL A 1001 -0.99 7.77 19.48
N LEU A 1002 -0.87 8.30 18.26
CA LEU A 1002 -2.01 8.52 17.37
C LEU A 1002 -2.37 7.26 16.57
N SER A 1003 -1.37 6.53 16.08
CA SER A 1003 -1.57 5.31 15.33
C SER A 1003 -0.33 4.41 15.33
N THR A 1004 -0.55 3.11 15.14
CA THR A 1004 0.49 2.09 14.94
C THR A 1004 0.28 1.30 13.63
N ALA A 1005 -0.47 1.86 12.67
CA ALA A 1005 -0.71 1.29 11.35
C ALA A 1005 0.44 1.61 10.36
N PHE A 1006 1.65 1.84 10.87
CA PHE A 1006 2.77 2.44 10.17
C PHE A 1006 4.04 1.59 10.35
N ASP A 1007 4.92 1.62 9.36
CA ASP A 1007 6.19 0.90 9.33
C ASP A 1007 7.30 1.88 8.88
N LEU A 1008 8.41 1.91 9.61
CA LEU A 1008 9.52 2.87 9.46
C LEU A 1008 10.85 2.13 9.39
N ILE A 1009 11.77 2.61 8.55
CA ILE A 1009 13.16 2.13 8.53
C ILE A 1009 14.16 3.21 9.01
N SER A 1010 14.19 4.38 8.35
CA SER A 1010 14.96 5.57 8.73
C SER A 1010 14.71 6.72 7.73
N THR A 1011 13.52 7.31 7.75
CA THR A 1011 13.11 8.32 6.75
C THR A 1011 13.26 9.75 7.28
N ALA A 1012 13.04 10.76 6.43
CA ALA A 1012 13.03 12.17 6.82
C ALA A 1012 11.95 12.95 6.05
N GLY A 1013 11.44 14.03 6.65
CA GLY A 1013 10.39 14.85 6.03
C GLY A 1013 9.10 14.07 5.68
N VAL A 1014 8.72 13.09 6.50
CA VAL A 1014 7.64 12.12 6.20
C VAL A 1014 6.29 12.42 6.85
N ILE A 1015 6.11 13.60 7.44
CA ILE A 1015 4.84 14.05 8.06
C ILE A 1015 4.54 15.50 7.69
N TYR A 1016 3.26 15.80 7.48
CA TYR A 1016 2.76 17.16 7.29
C TYR A 1016 1.41 17.34 7.97
N ALA A 1017 1.16 18.52 8.53
CA ALA A 1017 -0.05 18.86 9.28
C ALA A 1017 -0.75 20.09 8.67
N PRO A 1018 -1.77 19.91 7.81
CA PRO A 1018 -2.62 21.02 7.40
C PRO A 1018 -3.55 21.48 8.52
N ASP A 1019 -3.51 22.78 8.79
CA ASP A 1019 -4.62 23.57 9.35
C ASP A 1019 -5.35 24.20 8.15
N VAL A 1020 -6.58 23.75 7.88
CA VAL A 1020 -7.41 24.18 6.75
C VAL A 1020 -8.43 25.22 7.19
N ASN A 1021 -8.89 25.13 8.44
CA ASN A 1021 -9.91 26.00 9.01
C ASN A 1021 -9.34 27.32 9.58
N ASN A 1022 -8.03 27.36 9.87
CA ASN A 1022 -7.23 28.43 10.45
C ASN A 1022 -7.61 28.78 11.91
N ASP A 1023 -7.92 27.78 12.75
CA ASP A 1023 -8.04 27.94 14.20
C ASP A 1023 -6.69 27.80 14.94
N GLY A 1024 -5.69 27.20 14.31
CA GLY A 1024 -4.34 27.01 14.82
C GLY A 1024 -4.00 25.60 15.30
N ASP A 1025 -4.98 24.69 15.38
CA ASP A 1025 -4.78 23.25 15.58
C ASP A 1025 -4.74 22.52 14.21
N ALA A 1026 -4.16 21.31 14.15
CA ALA A 1026 -4.13 20.54 12.91
C ALA A 1026 -5.49 19.84 12.65
N ASP A 1027 -6.13 20.11 11.50
CA ASP A 1027 -7.33 19.40 11.05
C ASP A 1027 -6.99 17.93 10.71
N PHE A 1028 -5.90 17.74 9.94
CA PHE A 1028 -5.45 16.43 9.47
C PHE A 1028 -3.93 16.27 9.66
N LEU A 1029 -3.42 15.04 9.55
CA LEU A 1029 -2.02 14.75 9.27
C LEU A 1029 -1.93 13.90 8.00
N TYR A 1030 -0.97 14.20 7.13
CA TYR A 1030 -0.49 13.29 6.11
C TYR A 1030 0.83 12.67 6.59
N ALA A 1031 1.02 11.38 6.34
CA ALA A 1031 2.20 10.64 6.77
C ALA A 1031 2.59 9.54 5.77
N GLN A 1032 3.89 9.41 5.48
CA GLN A 1032 4.44 8.45 4.52
C GLN A 1032 5.00 7.21 5.22
N SER A 1033 4.81 6.03 4.62
CA SER A 1033 5.29 4.74 5.14
C SER A 1033 6.32 4.07 4.22
N TRP A 1034 6.98 3.03 4.73
CA TRP A 1034 7.94 2.22 3.98
C TRP A 1034 7.36 1.52 2.73
N TYR A 1035 6.08 1.17 2.73
CA TYR A 1035 5.45 0.24 1.78
C TYR A 1035 4.82 0.91 0.53
N GLU A 1036 5.36 2.04 0.05
CA GLU A 1036 4.77 2.84 -1.04
C GLU A 1036 3.32 3.31 -0.75
N GLU A 1037 3.00 3.50 0.54
CA GLU A 1037 1.68 3.97 0.99
C GLU A 1037 1.79 5.32 1.70
N GLY A 1038 0.98 6.27 1.23
CA GLY A 1038 0.64 7.45 2.02
C GLY A 1038 -0.57 7.16 2.89
N TYR A 1039 -0.55 7.67 4.11
CA TYR A 1039 -1.61 7.59 5.10
C TYR A 1039 -2.14 8.99 5.44
N TYR A 1040 -3.34 9.04 5.99
CA TYR A 1040 -3.92 10.23 6.58
C TYR A 1040 -4.46 9.95 7.98
N ILE A 1041 -4.47 10.98 8.83
CA ILE A 1041 -5.04 10.96 10.17
C ILE A 1041 -6.01 12.14 10.30
N CYS A 1042 -7.30 11.90 10.53
CA CYS A 1042 -8.27 12.97 10.80
C CYS A 1042 -8.30 13.32 12.30
N ASN A 1043 -8.48 14.60 12.60
CA ASN A 1043 -8.68 15.17 13.94
C ASN A 1043 -7.56 14.78 14.94
N PRO A 1044 -6.27 15.00 14.60
CA PRO A 1044 -5.10 14.55 15.36
C PRO A 1044 -4.93 15.16 16.75
N THR A 1045 -5.71 16.19 17.10
CA THR A 1045 -5.81 16.78 18.45
C THR A 1045 -6.76 16.01 19.37
N THR A 1046 -7.66 15.17 18.84
CA THR A 1046 -8.66 14.44 19.63
C THR A 1046 -8.07 13.24 20.38
N ALA A 1047 -8.78 12.72 21.39
CA ALA A 1047 -8.34 11.55 22.17
C ALA A 1047 -8.39 10.21 21.40
N THR A 1048 -9.09 10.17 20.26
CA THR A 1048 -9.23 8.98 19.40
C THR A 1048 -9.22 9.40 17.93
N PRO A 1049 -8.06 9.79 17.38
CA PRO A 1049 -7.96 10.18 15.98
C PRO A 1049 -8.27 8.98 15.06
N TYR A 1050 -8.80 9.27 13.88
CA TYR A 1050 -8.99 8.25 12.84
C TYR A 1050 -7.74 8.20 11.95
N SER A 1051 -7.19 7.03 11.65
CA SER A 1051 -6.08 6.86 10.70
C SER A 1051 -6.38 5.80 9.65
N SER A 1052 -6.06 6.06 8.38
CA SER A 1052 -6.21 5.10 7.27
C SER A 1052 -5.14 5.31 6.20
N SER A 1053 -4.90 4.26 5.40
CA SER A 1053 -4.17 4.39 4.14
C SER A 1053 -4.96 5.32 3.20
N HIS A 1054 -4.27 6.26 2.57
CA HIS A 1054 -4.81 7.28 1.66
C HIS A 1054 -4.75 6.81 0.20
N PHE A 1055 -3.61 6.21 -0.16
CA PHE A 1055 -3.31 5.68 -1.49
C PHE A 1055 -2.14 4.68 -1.40
N ARG A 1056 -2.07 3.80 -2.41
CA ARG A 1056 -0.90 2.97 -2.74
C ARG A 1056 -0.68 3.08 -4.24
N PHE A 1057 0.57 3.19 -4.70
CA PHE A 1057 0.87 3.33 -6.13
C PHE A 1057 1.70 2.17 -6.71
N ASN A 1058 2.29 1.32 -5.86
CA ASN A 1058 2.66 -0.08 -6.12
C ASN A 1058 3.47 -0.32 -7.43
N THR A 1059 4.75 0.05 -7.41
CA THR A 1059 5.70 -0.19 -8.51
C THR A 1059 6.39 -1.55 -8.45
N GLY A 1060 6.33 -2.23 -7.29
CA GLY A 1060 7.00 -3.50 -7.03
C GLY A 1060 8.33 -3.38 -6.26
N ALA A 1061 8.65 -2.19 -5.75
CA ALA A 1061 9.72 -1.96 -4.77
C ALA A 1061 9.14 -1.67 -3.37
N SER A 1062 10.02 -1.50 -2.38
CA SER A 1062 9.66 -1.04 -1.04
C SER A 1062 10.74 -0.06 -0.56
N SER A 1063 10.57 1.21 -0.90
CA SER A 1063 11.55 2.26 -0.64
C SER A 1063 10.95 3.63 -0.97
N GLN A 1064 10.33 4.28 0.01
CA GLN A 1064 9.73 5.61 -0.14
C GLN A 1064 10.15 6.56 0.98
N TYR A 1065 10.51 7.79 0.60
CA TYR A 1065 11.16 8.76 1.46
C TYR A 1065 10.81 10.19 1.02
N GLY A 1066 10.69 11.12 1.97
CA GLY A 1066 10.52 12.55 1.70
C GLY A 1066 9.16 12.93 1.14
N MET A 1067 8.46 13.81 1.85
CA MET A 1067 7.12 14.29 1.52
C MET A 1067 7.01 15.80 1.75
N GLY A 1068 6.63 16.54 0.71
CA GLY A 1068 6.37 17.98 0.75
C GLY A 1068 4.95 18.31 0.29
N PHE A 1069 4.29 19.24 0.97
CA PHE A 1069 2.95 19.69 0.59
C PHE A 1069 2.99 21.07 -0.08
N ASP A 1070 2.29 21.22 -1.21
CA ASP A 1070 1.99 22.52 -1.80
C ASP A 1070 0.55 22.95 -1.42
N PRO A 1071 0.38 23.90 -0.48
CA PRO A 1071 -0.94 24.37 -0.02
C PRO A 1071 -1.65 25.28 -1.03
N VAL A 1072 -1.06 25.62 -2.17
CA VAL A 1072 -1.67 26.46 -3.21
C VAL A 1072 -2.20 25.62 -4.36
N SER A 1073 -1.64 24.42 -4.58
CA SER A 1073 -2.15 23.42 -5.53
C SER A 1073 -2.79 22.19 -4.86
N ASN A 1074 -2.97 22.20 -3.52
CA ASN A 1074 -3.45 21.08 -2.70
C ASN A 1074 -2.77 19.74 -3.06
N THR A 1075 -1.47 19.79 -3.30
CA THR A 1075 -0.74 18.68 -3.91
C THR A 1075 0.30 18.11 -2.96
N LEU A 1076 0.29 16.78 -2.78
CA LEU A 1076 1.37 16.06 -2.12
C LEU A 1076 2.46 15.73 -3.13
N TRP A 1077 3.71 15.99 -2.76
CA TRP A 1077 4.90 15.68 -3.53
C TRP A 1077 5.75 14.71 -2.72
N MET A 1078 6.17 13.59 -3.29
CA MET A 1078 6.89 12.53 -2.56
C MET A 1078 8.00 11.93 -3.44
N VAL A 1079 9.06 11.40 -2.85
CA VAL A 1079 10.09 10.66 -3.59
C VAL A 1079 9.93 9.15 -3.43
N ASP A 1080 9.99 8.44 -4.55
CA ASP A 1080 10.22 7.00 -4.62
C ASP A 1080 11.73 6.75 -4.79
N ASP A 1081 12.37 6.05 -3.85
CA ASP A 1081 13.81 5.73 -3.88
C ASP A 1081 14.13 4.56 -4.85
N GLY A 1082 13.14 3.70 -5.11
CA GLY A 1082 13.25 2.52 -5.97
C GLY A 1082 13.26 2.89 -7.45
N SER A 1083 12.30 3.71 -7.89
CA SER A 1083 12.28 4.27 -9.26
C SER A 1083 13.12 5.54 -9.40
N ARG A 1084 13.27 6.31 -8.31
CA ARG A 1084 13.88 7.65 -8.27
C ARG A 1084 13.06 8.71 -9.00
N ASP A 1085 11.75 8.54 -9.00
CA ASP A 1085 10.81 9.46 -9.61
C ASP A 1085 10.05 10.30 -8.56
N LEU A 1086 9.59 11.49 -8.98
CA LEU A 1086 8.80 12.38 -8.15
C LEU A 1086 7.33 12.02 -8.30
N ILE A 1087 6.73 11.56 -7.21
CA ILE A 1087 5.31 11.22 -7.13
C ILE A 1087 4.53 12.50 -6.78
N ARG A 1088 3.41 12.73 -7.48
CA ARG A 1088 2.50 13.85 -7.25
C ARG A 1088 1.09 13.31 -7.00
N VAL A 1089 0.44 13.72 -5.91
CA VAL A 1089 -0.92 13.29 -5.54
C VAL A 1089 -1.84 14.50 -5.44
N GLN A 1090 -3.02 14.44 -6.08
CA GLN A 1090 -4.00 15.54 -6.20
C GLN A 1090 -5.45 15.08 -5.98
#